data_AF-A0AAW5CML8-F1
#
_entry.id   AF-A0AAW5CML8-F1
#
_cell.length_a   1.000
_cell.length_b   1.000
_cell.length_c   1.000
_cell.angle_alpha   90.00
_cell.angle_beta   90.00
_cell.angle_gamma   90.00
#
_symmetry.space_group_name_H-M   'P 1'
#
loop_
_entity.id
_entity.type
_entity.pdbx_description
1 polymer ?
#
loop_
_entity_poly.entity_id
_entity_poly.type
_entity_poly.pdbx_seq_one_letter_code
_entity_poly.pdbx_strand_id
1 'polypeptide(L)'
;MEKLLDEIESYWSTRTEGYSEVNHKELAGTQKNAWLKVLTSQFPDKPKEEIRILDIGTGPGFFPVILAEAGYHVDAVDYTEGMLEKAKENAGDLCRNIRFLRMDAQKLDFEDNTFDVVISRNLTWNLEHPDVAYREWVRVLKVGGRLLNFDANWYGYLYEEEQRKAYENDRKNVENNSLDDHYLCTDIERMERIALQVPLSKISRPQWDVKTLREAGLLGIRTDTEIWKTVWSEEERLNYQSTPMFMVTGVKPDHFLNLPVAAGEKTEGFLELGDGEFVLPATIIRGKDPGKTVLVTAGLHAGEYVGIQTLIELSKRLKPEKVKGQLVLVKVLNREDFEKRAGSISWEDGKNLNRVFPGRKDGTKMERLAAAITQSLIRKADYYIDLHGGDDYEELTPYVYFAGVAKPEIVEASRKMAEQVDVPYMVQSNVSTGGAYNYAASTFHIPAVLLERGCMGTWEREEVDSMRRDVRNILCSIGAYNGIRSHSTYYPLKMDDVRYQCASVNGLWYPVKKPGDIVHQDEYLGEIRDYEGNVQEICRADMDGVILYQVSSLQVVEGGPVITYGNIVREKDERKTRIAQYWTRRSDSFLEQRRAELHSALAGRWMAELKKYLPEKKNLRILDVGCGTGFFTILLAKEGYQVTGIDLTPDMITHAKELAEEEKADCRFMVMDAEAPDFPDEEFDVIVSRNLTWTLPDAEHAYQEWFRVLKPGGVMINLDANYGAADFADTADLPENHAHHQIQDELMQECEDIKRQLPISSFLRPAWDLETLSRIGVEEFSFDLGISKRIYIEKDEFYNPTPMFLIFAKKQR
;
A
#
# COMPACT_ATOMS: atom_id res chain seq x y z
N MET A 1 -25.13 4.74 51.86
CA MET A 1 -24.22 4.36 50.77
C MET A 1 -23.45 3.11 51.16
N GLU A 2 -22.65 3.10 52.24
CA GLU A 2 -22.02 1.86 52.79
C GLU A 2 -23.00 0.67 52.96
N LYS A 3 -24.25 0.95 53.35
CA LYS A 3 -25.27 -0.08 53.63
C LYS A 3 -25.57 -1.10 52.50
N LEU A 4 -25.51 -0.74 51.21
CA LEU A 4 -25.87 -1.68 50.13
C LEU A 4 -24.72 -2.64 49.80
N LEU A 5 -23.49 -2.13 49.74
CA LEU A 5 -22.30 -2.97 49.58
C LEU A 5 -22.12 -3.93 50.76
N ASP A 6 -22.34 -3.45 52.00
CA ASP A 6 -22.33 -4.30 53.20
C ASP A 6 -23.43 -5.37 53.16
N GLU A 7 -24.61 -5.05 52.62
CA GLU A 7 -25.73 -5.98 52.47
C GLU A 7 -25.45 -7.05 51.41
N ILE A 8 -24.84 -6.67 50.28
CA ILE A 8 -24.35 -7.58 49.23
C ILE A 8 -23.25 -8.50 49.78
N GLU A 9 -22.25 -7.94 50.47
CA GLU A 9 -21.17 -8.72 51.11
C GLU A 9 -21.73 -9.74 52.11
N SER A 10 -22.64 -9.30 52.97
CA SER A 10 -23.29 -10.16 53.96
C SER A 10 -24.09 -11.29 53.30
N TYR A 11 -24.81 -11.02 52.21
CA TYR A 11 -25.54 -12.04 51.47
C TYR A 11 -24.60 -13.09 50.87
N TRP A 12 -23.58 -12.67 50.12
CA TRP A 12 -22.67 -13.60 49.45
C TRP A 12 -21.82 -14.43 50.42
N SER A 13 -21.45 -13.85 51.57
CA SER A 13 -20.79 -14.60 52.64
C SER A 13 -21.60 -15.82 53.11
N THR A 14 -22.94 -15.75 53.08
CA THR A 14 -23.82 -16.87 53.46
C THR A 14 -24.05 -17.92 52.36
N ARG A 15 -23.62 -17.64 51.12
CA ARG A 15 -23.82 -18.50 49.93
C ARG A 15 -22.57 -19.28 49.51
N THR A 16 -21.46 -19.08 50.21
CA THR A 16 -20.14 -19.66 49.91
C THR A 16 -20.17 -21.18 49.69
N GLU A 17 -20.85 -21.94 50.56
CA GLU A 17 -20.89 -23.41 50.46
C GLU A 17 -21.67 -23.90 49.22
N GLY A 18 -22.90 -23.42 49.03
CA GLY A 18 -23.75 -23.85 47.91
C GLY A 18 -23.18 -23.49 46.53
N TYR A 19 -22.52 -22.33 46.40
CA TYR A 19 -21.88 -21.94 45.14
C TYR A 19 -20.62 -22.77 44.84
N SER A 20 -19.93 -23.24 45.88
CA SER A 20 -18.77 -24.12 45.70
C SER A 20 -19.14 -25.53 45.25
N GLU A 21 -20.28 -26.05 45.68
CA GLU A 21 -20.77 -27.36 45.20
C GLU A 21 -21.07 -27.35 43.70
N VAL A 22 -21.67 -26.27 43.20
CA VAL A 22 -21.87 -26.05 41.76
C VAL A 22 -20.52 -25.98 41.04
N ASN A 23 -19.55 -25.24 41.57
CA ASN A 23 -18.21 -25.16 41.00
C ASN A 23 -17.52 -26.54 40.93
N HIS A 24 -17.62 -27.36 41.97
CA HIS A 24 -17.09 -28.73 41.94
C HIS A 24 -17.75 -29.59 40.85
N LYS A 25 -19.07 -29.49 40.66
CA LYS A 25 -19.78 -30.19 39.58
C LYS A 25 -19.29 -29.72 38.21
N GLU A 26 -19.11 -28.41 37.99
CA GLU A 26 -18.62 -27.85 36.73
C GLU A 26 -17.17 -28.25 36.43
N LEU A 27 -16.28 -28.21 37.44
CA LEU A 27 -14.87 -28.61 37.32
C LEU A 27 -14.70 -30.10 37.02
N ALA A 28 -15.59 -30.95 37.54
CA ALA A 28 -15.62 -32.38 37.29
C ALA A 28 -16.32 -32.76 35.96
N GLY A 29 -17.06 -31.83 35.35
CA GLY A 29 -17.85 -32.04 34.14
C GLY A 29 -17.10 -31.78 32.82
N THR A 30 -17.79 -32.03 31.70
CA THR A 30 -17.28 -31.74 30.34
C THR A 30 -17.24 -30.24 30.02
N GLN A 31 -17.88 -29.42 30.85
CA GLN A 31 -18.05 -27.97 30.66
C GLN A 31 -16.74 -27.20 30.80
N LYS A 32 -15.84 -27.65 31.66
CA LYS A 32 -14.49 -27.09 31.79
C LYS A 32 -13.78 -26.96 30.45
N ASN A 33 -13.86 -27.99 29.60
CA ASN A 33 -13.23 -27.96 28.27
C ASN A 33 -13.93 -26.99 27.32
N ALA A 34 -15.26 -26.87 27.40
CA ALA A 34 -16.02 -25.91 26.61
C ALA A 34 -15.65 -24.46 26.98
N TRP A 35 -15.61 -24.15 28.28
CA TRP A 35 -15.18 -22.86 28.81
C TRP A 35 -13.74 -22.52 28.42
N LEU A 36 -12.80 -23.45 28.63
CA LEU A 36 -11.40 -23.23 28.29
C LEU A 36 -11.23 -22.95 26.79
N LYS A 37 -11.96 -23.67 25.93
CA LYS A 37 -11.96 -23.43 24.48
C LYS A 37 -12.49 -22.04 24.12
N VAL A 38 -13.61 -21.63 24.72
CA VAL A 38 -14.19 -20.29 24.50
C VAL A 38 -13.20 -19.21 24.93
N LEU A 39 -12.67 -19.27 26.16
CA LEU A 39 -11.75 -18.27 26.69
C LEU A 39 -10.46 -18.17 25.86
N THR A 40 -9.78 -19.28 25.64
CA THR A 40 -8.49 -19.30 24.93
C THR A 40 -8.62 -18.88 23.46
N SER A 41 -9.77 -19.09 22.82
CA SER A 41 -10.02 -18.59 21.45
C SER A 41 -10.02 -17.06 21.34
N GLN A 42 -10.18 -16.35 22.47
CA GLN A 42 -10.22 -14.89 22.51
C GLN A 42 -8.89 -14.27 22.94
N PHE A 43 -7.97 -15.06 23.49
CA PHE A 43 -6.71 -14.57 24.05
C PHE A 43 -5.77 -14.05 22.96
N PRO A 44 -4.87 -13.11 23.30
CA PRO A 44 -3.86 -12.66 22.36
C PRO A 44 -2.90 -13.80 21.98
N ASP A 45 -2.36 -13.75 20.76
CA ASP A 45 -1.38 -14.71 20.25
C ASP A 45 0.01 -14.46 20.88
N LYS A 46 0.19 -14.98 22.10
CA LYS A 46 1.41 -14.86 22.91
C LYS A 46 1.69 -16.18 23.65
N PRO A 47 2.94 -16.45 24.04
CA PRO A 47 3.25 -17.54 24.96
C PRO A 47 2.39 -17.44 26.23
N LYS A 48 1.90 -18.57 26.73
CA LYS A 48 0.95 -18.61 27.85
C LYS A 48 1.51 -17.96 29.12
N GLU A 49 2.81 -18.11 29.32
CA GLU A 49 3.55 -17.61 30.47
C GLU A 49 3.66 -16.07 30.48
N GLU A 50 3.47 -15.42 29.32
CA GLU A 50 3.51 -13.97 29.18
C GLU A 50 2.13 -13.31 29.31
N ILE A 51 1.05 -14.10 29.23
CA ILE A 51 -0.32 -13.59 29.29
C ILE A 51 -0.72 -13.39 30.75
N ARG A 52 -0.89 -12.12 31.17
CA ARG A 52 -1.45 -11.80 32.48
C ARG A 52 -2.96 -11.68 32.41
N ILE A 53 -3.65 -12.51 33.19
CA ILE A 53 -5.11 -12.57 33.24
C ILE A 53 -5.59 -12.04 34.59
N LEU A 54 -6.61 -11.17 34.57
CA LEU A 54 -7.36 -10.77 35.74
C LEU A 54 -8.77 -11.37 35.67
N ASP A 55 -9.13 -12.21 36.64
CA ASP A 55 -10.51 -12.66 36.86
C ASP A 55 -11.18 -11.82 37.95
N ILE A 56 -12.29 -11.15 37.60
CA ILE A 56 -13.00 -10.21 38.48
C ILE A 56 -14.33 -10.81 38.91
N GLY A 57 -14.56 -10.85 40.22
CA GLY A 57 -15.71 -11.55 40.81
C GLY A 57 -15.52 -13.05 40.72
N THR A 58 -14.34 -13.52 41.12
CA THR A 58 -13.92 -14.91 40.91
C THR A 58 -14.81 -15.92 41.66
N GLY A 59 -15.52 -15.46 42.70
CA GLY A 59 -16.35 -16.32 43.54
C GLY A 59 -15.53 -17.50 44.07
N PRO A 60 -16.02 -18.75 43.98
CA PRO A 60 -15.29 -19.93 44.44
C PRO A 60 -14.17 -20.39 43.49
N GLY A 61 -13.76 -19.58 42.49
CA GLY A 61 -12.52 -19.79 41.74
C GLY A 61 -12.61 -20.62 40.45
N PHE A 62 -13.76 -20.74 39.80
CA PHE A 62 -13.90 -21.60 38.60
C PHE A 62 -12.92 -21.20 37.47
N PHE A 63 -12.96 -19.95 37.00
CA PHE A 63 -12.08 -19.46 35.93
C PHE A 63 -10.58 -19.49 36.25
N PRO A 64 -10.10 -19.01 37.41
CA PRO A 64 -8.66 -19.03 37.69
C PRO A 64 -8.14 -20.45 37.82
N VAL A 65 -8.94 -21.40 38.32
CA VAL A 65 -8.56 -22.82 38.42
C VAL A 65 -8.36 -23.43 37.04
N ILE A 66 -9.35 -23.34 36.14
CA ILE A 66 -9.23 -23.95 34.80
C ILE A 66 -8.13 -23.29 33.95
N LEU A 67 -7.89 -21.98 34.14
CA LEU A 67 -6.83 -21.26 33.43
C LEU A 67 -5.44 -21.57 34.00
N ALA A 68 -5.30 -21.66 35.32
CA ALA A 68 -4.05 -22.06 35.97
C ALA A 68 -3.67 -23.50 35.61
N GLU A 69 -4.64 -24.40 35.52
CA GLU A 69 -4.43 -25.77 35.06
C GLU A 69 -3.99 -25.82 33.59
N ALA A 70 -4.51 -24.92 32.76
CA ALA A 70 -4.10 -24.76 31.36
C ALA A 70 -2.71 -24.10 31.18
N GLY A 71 -2.08 -23.66 32.28
CA GLY A 71 -0.72 -23.12 32.33
C GLY A 71 -0.63 -21.59 32.39
N TYR A 72 -1.73 -20.86 32.60
CA TYR A 72 -1.72 -19.40 32.69
C TYR A 72 -1.46 -18.91 34.12
N HIS A 73 -0.92 -17.69 34.25
CA HIS A 73 -0.89 -16.98 35.52
C HIS A 73 -2.13 -16.10 35.66
N VAL A 74 -2.84 -16.23 36.78
CA VAL A 74 -4.11 -15.53 36.99
C VAL A 74 -4.09 -14.75 38.29
N ASP A 75 -4.40 -13.46 38.20
CA ASP A 75 -4.80 -12.64 39.32
C ASP A 75 -6.33 -12.76 39.46
N ALA A 76 -6.81 -13.16 40.63
CA ALA A 76 -8.23 -13.39 40.87
C ALA A 76 -8.72 -12.50 42.02
N VAL A 77 -9.75 -11.69 41.76
CA VAL A 77 -10.29 -10.75 42.74
C VAL A 77 -11.74 -11.05 43.08
N ASP A 78 -12.06 -10.94 44.36
CA ASP A 78 -13.44 -10.96 44.88
C ASP A 78 -13.55 -9.96 46.03
N TYR A 79 -14.76 -9.47 46.29
CA TYR A 79 -15.01 -8.57 47.40
C TYR A 79 -15.08 -9.31 48.74
N THR A 80 -15.50 -10.59 48.71
CA THR A 80 -15.78 -11.40 49.89
C THR A 80 -14.63 -12.35 50.24
N GLU A 81 -14.20 -12.33 51.49
CA GLU A 81 -13.08 -13.15 51.96
C GLU A 81 -13.40 -14.66 51.93
N GLY A 82 -14.64 -15.03 52.29
CA GLY A 82 -15.09 -16.43 52.27
C GLY A 82 -15.06 -17.07 50.88
N MET A 83 -15.42 -16.32 49.82
CA MET A 83 -15.31 -16.82 48.44
C MET A 83 -13.85 -17.06 48.06
N LEU A 84 -12.93 -16.17 48.44
CA LEU A 84 -11.50 -16.32 48.17
C LEU A 84 -10.88 -17.50 48.93
N GLU A 85 -11.30 -17.74 50.18
CA GLU A 85 -10.88 -18.93 50.93
C GLU A 85 -11.32 -20.20 50.22
N LYS A 86 -12.59 -20.26 49.80
CA LYS A 86 -13.12 -21.40 49.05
C LYS A 86 -12.46 -21.57 47.69
N ALA A 87 -12.14 -20.48 47.00
CA ALA A 87 -11.40 -20.50 45.75
C ALA A 87 -10.00 -21.09 45.92
N LYS A 88 -9.30 -20.76 47.02
CA LYS A 88 -7.99 -21.36 47.35
C LYS A 88 -8.12 -22.85 47.65
N GLU A 89 -9.15 -23.26 48.41
CA GLU A 89 -9.42 -24.68 48.66
C GLU A 89 -9.66 -25.45 47.37
N ASN A 90 -10.51 -24.91 46.48
CA ASN A 90 -10.85 -25.53 45.20
C ASN A 90 -9.65 -25.60 44.25
N ALA A 91 -8.76 -24.61 44.32
CA ALA A 91 -7.54 -24.59 43.50
C ALA A 91 -6.48 -25.59 43.96
N GLY A 92 -6.42 -25.94 45.25
CA GLY A 92 -5.43 -26.88 45.79
C GLY A 92 -3.99 -26.50 45.38
N ASP A 93 -3.25 -27.45 44.80
CA ASP A 93 -1.86 -27.24 44.34
C ASP A 93 -1.72 -26.19 43.22
N LEU A 94 -2.80 -25.85 42.50
CA LEU A 94 -2.80 -24.82 41.46
C LEU A 94 -2.71 -23.40 42.03
N CYS A 95 -2.91 -23.22 43.35
CA CYS A 95 -2.74 -21.93 44.03
C CYS A 95 -1.38 -21.26 43.75
N ARG A 96 -0.33 -22.04 43.47
CA ARG A 96 0.99 -21.48 43.12
C ARG A 96 0.98 -20.61 41.86
N ASN A 97 -0.01 -20.80 40.98
CA ASN A 97 -0.18 -20.10 39.72
C ASN A 97 -1.31 -19.04 39.76
N ILE A 98 -2.00 -18.90 40.90
CA ILE A 98 -3.12 -17.97 41.08
C ILE A 98 -2.86 -17.05 42.26
N ARG A 99 -2.94 -15.74 42.05
CA ARG A 99 -2.88 -14.76 43.14
C ARG A 99 -4.28 -14.25 43.46
N PHE A 100 -4.81 -14.69 44.60
CA PHE A 100 -6.12 -14.28 45.12
C PHE A 100 -6.02 -13.00 45.96
N LEU A 101 -6.83 -12.00 45.64
CA LEU A 101 -6.78 -10.69 46.27
C LEU A 101 -8.20 -10.18 46.59
N ARG A 102 -8.40 -9.64 47.79
CA ARG A 102 -9.67 -9.02 48.17
C ARG A 102 -9.71 -7.58 47.65
N MET A 103 -10.62 -7.30 46.72
CA MET A 103 -10.75 -5.97 46.09
C MET A 103 -12.19 -5.68 45.65
N ASP A 104 -12.54 -4.41 45.54
CA ASP A 104 -13.78 -3.97 44.90
C ASP A 104 -13.60 -3.95 43.37
N ALA A 105 -14.49 -4.63 42.66
CA ALA A 105 -14.50 -4.64 41.20
C ALA A 105 -14.67 -3.25 40.56
N GLN A 106 -15.18 -2.28 41.33
CA GLN A 106 -15.37 -0.88 40.92
C GLN A 106 -14.16 0.01 41.25
N LYS A 107 -13.18 -0.51 42.00
CA LYS A 107 -11.98 0.22 42.40
C LYS A 107 -10.83 -0.77 42.63
N LEU A 108 -10.04 -0.98 41.58
CA LEU A 108 -8.95 -1.96 41.59
C LEU A 108 -7.64 -1.30 41.99
N ASP A 109 -6.89 -1.92 42.90
CA ASP A 109 -5.59 -1.39 43.35
C ASP A 109 -4.43 -1.68 42.36
N PHE A 110 -4.74 -2.16 41.15
CA PHE A 110 -3.75 -2.41 40.11
C PHE A 110 -3.39 -1.12 39.35
N GLU A 111 -2.15 -1.08 38.87
CA GLU A 111 -1.69 -0.02 37.96
C GLU A 111 -2.39 -0.10 36.60
N ASP A 112 -2.42 1.02 35.89
CA ASP A 112 -2.93 1.11 34.52
C ASP A 112 -2.15 0.15 33.59
N ASN A 113 -2.83 -0.45 32.61
CA ASN A 113 -2.18 -1.31 31.60
C ASN A 113 -1.41 -2.50 32.17
N THR A 114 -1.95 -3.17 33.20
CA THR A 114 -1.33 -4.33 33.84
C THR A 114 -1.66 -5.66 33.14
N PHE A 115 -2.88 -5.82 32.61
CA PHE A 115 -3.41 -7.13 32.18
C PHE A 115 -3.58 -7.25 30.67
N ASP A 116 -3.22 -8.40 30.13
CA ASP A 116 -3.47 -8.74 28.73
C ASP A 116 -4.93 -9.17 28.51
N VAL A 117 -5.54 -9.79 29.54
CA VAL A 117 -6.94 -10.20 29.53
C VAL A 117 -7.61 -9.86 30.86
N VAL A 118 -8.79 -9.24 30.81
CA VAL A 118 -9.70 -9.09 31.95
C VAL A 118 -10.95 -9.91 31.68
N ILE A 119 -11.30 -10.81 32.60
CA ILE A 119 -12.47 -11.69 32.49
C ILE A 119 -13.38 -11.52 33.70
N SER A 120 -14.69 -11.69 33.48
CA SER A 120 -15.70 -11.67 34.54
C SER A 120 -16.85 -12.60 34.16
N ARG A 121 -17.44 -13.28 35.16
CA ARG A 121 -18.64 -14.12 35.01
C ARG A 121 -19.65 -13.78 36.10
N ASN A 122 -20.89 -13.48 35.70
CA ASN A 122 -22.05 -13.29 36.58
C ASN A 122 -21.84 -12.25 37.69
N LEU A 123 -21.08 -11.19 37.41
CA LEU A 123 -20.78 -10.14 38.37
C LEU A 123 -21.53 -8.83 38.11
N THR A 124 -21.59 -8.40 36.84
CA THR A 124 -21.96 -7.00 36.53
C THR A 124 -23.37 -6.64 36.96
N TRP A 125 -24.31 -7.58 36.86
CA TRP A 125 -25.70 -7.40 37.30
C TRP A 125 -25.82 -7.03 38.78
N ASN A 126 -24.84 -7.40 39.62
CA ASN A 126 -24.85 -7.22 41.07
C ASN A 126 -24.01 -6.02 41.56
N LEU A 127 -23.62 -5.11 40.68
CA LEU A 127 -22.82 -3.93 41.03
C LEU A 127 -23.69 -2.67 41.19
N GLU A 128 -23.33 -1.80 42.14
CA GLU A 128 -23.98 -0.49 42.34
C GLU A 128 -23.68 0.47 41.17
N HIS A 129 -22.42 0.51 40.73
CA HIS A 129 -21.91 1.33 39.63
C HIS A 129 -21.17 0.49 38.58
N PRO A 130 -21.90 -0.29 37.77
CA PRO A 130 -21.30 -1.16 36.75
C PRO A 130 -20.58 -0.37 35.64
N ASP A 131 -20.93 0.90 35.41
CA ASP A 131 -20.22 1.79 34.49
C ASP A 131 -18.83 2.18 35.02
N VAL A 132 -18.70 2.39 36.34
CA VAL A 132 -17.41 2.63 37.00
C VAL A 132 -16.55 1.37 36.90
N ALA A 133 -17.12 0.19 37.15
CA ALA A 133 -16.42 -1.08 36.99
C ALA A 133 -15.87 -1.24 35.57
N TYR A 134 -16.68 -1.02 34.53
CA TYR A 134 -16.17 -1.09 33.15
C TYR A 134 -15.05 -0.09 32.86
N ARG A 135 -15.13 1.17 33.33
CA ARG A 135 -14.01 2.12 33.19
C ARG A 135 -12.75 1.59 33.87
N GLU A 136 -12.90 0.99 35.04
CA GLU A 136 -11.77 0.45 35.81
C GLU A 136 -11.15 -0.78 35.16
N TRP A 137 -11.97 -1.65 34.57
CA TRP A 137 -11.51 -2.83 33.86
C TRP A 137 -10.75 -2.45 32.59
N VAL A 138 -11.23 -1.44 31.85
CA VAL A 138 -10.51 -0.89 30.69
C VAL A 138 -9.22 -0.18 31.11
N ARG A 139 -9.19 0.51 32.26
CA ARG A 139 -7.98 1.16 32.78
C ARG A 139 -6.85 0.16 33.00
N VAL A 140 -7.12 -0.93 33.72
CA VAL A 140 -6.10 -1.96 34.05
C VAL A 140 -5.73 -2.85 32.87
N LEU A 141 -6.53 -2.87 31.80
CA LEU A 141 -6.22 -3.59 30.57
C LEU A 141 -5.06 -2.91 29.81
N LYS A 142 -4.11 -3.68 29.28
CA LYS A 142 -3.05 -3.20 28.38
C LYS A 142 -3.66 -2.73 27.05
N VAL A 143 -2.98 -1.82 26.37
CA VAL A 143 -3.26 -1.52 24.95
C VAL A 143 -3.19 -2.82 24.14
N GLY A 144 -4.24 -3.09 23.35
CA GLY A 144 -4.44 -4.34 22.62
C GLY A 144 -5.01 -5.50 23.45
N GLY A 145 -5.10 -5.36 24.77
CA GLY A 145 -5.67 -6.36 25.67
C GLY A 145 -7.16 -6.59 25.46
N ARG A 146 -7.67 -7.70 26.00
CA ARG A 146 -9.03 -8.22 25.77
C ARG A 146 -9.88 -8.19 27.05
N LEU A 147 -11.08 -7.63 26.96
CA LEU A 147 -12.07 -7.73 28.02
C LEU A 147 -13.13 -8.75 27.62
N LEU A 148 -13.44 -9.73 28.49
CA LEU A 148 -14.48 -10.73 28.30
C LEU A 148 -15.45 -10.68 29.49
N ASN A 149 -16.70 -10.30 29.27
CA ASN A 149 -17.73 -10.36 30.30
C ASN A 149 -18.83 -11.35 29.91
N PHE A 150 -19.10 -12.32 30.79
CA PHE A 150 -20.17 -13.30 30.65
C PHE A 150 -21.25 -13.01 31.68
N ASP A 151 -22.47 -12.71 31.25
CA ASP A 151 -23.55 -12.38 32.17
C ASP A 151 -24.93 -12.68 31.57
N ALA A 152 -26.00 -12.51 32.36
CA ALA A 152 -27.38 -12.70 31.92
C ALA A 152 -28.33 -11.69 32.57
N ASN A 153 -29.57 -11.63 32.06
CA ASN A 153 -30.63 -10.79 32.62
C ASN A 153 -31.34 -11.48 33.81
N TRP A 154 -30.56 -11.90 34.83
CA TRP A 154 -31.00 -12.80 35.91
C TRP A 154 -32.32 -12.41 36.59
N TYR A 155 -32.56 -11.10 36.81
CA TYR A 155 -33.71 -10.58 37.55
C TYR A 155 -34.70 -9.77 36.70
N GLY A 156 -34.63 -9.87 35.37
CA GLY A 156 -35.54 -9.15 34.48
C GLY A 156 -37.03 -9.52 34.71
N TYR A 157 -37.28 -10.72 35.24
CA TYR A 157 -38.61 -11.20 35.64
C TYR A 157 -39.28 -10.38 36.74
N LEU A 158 -38.53 -9.59 37.51
CA LEU A 158 -39.09 -8.68 38.52
C LEU A 158 -39.79 -7.47 37.91
N TYR A 159 -39.52 -7.16 36.63
CA TYR A 159 -39.98 -5.95 35.96
C TYR A 159 -40.89 -6.23 34.77
N GLU A 160 -40.75 -7.40 34.12
CA GLU A 160 -41.48 -7.76 32.90
C GLU A 160 -42.35 -9.01 33.11
N GLU A 161 -43.66 -8.89 32.88
CA GLU A 161 -44.62 -9.98 33.15
C GLU A 161 -44.38 -11.21 32.26
N GLU A 162 -43.93 -11.01 31.02
CA GLU A 162 -43.58 -12.11 30.11
C GLU A 162 -42.37 -12.90 30.61
N GLN A 163 -41.35 -12.20 31.13
CA GLN A 163 -40.16 -12.84 31.70
C GLN A 163 -40.50 -13.57 33.01
N ARG A 164 -41.44 -13.03 33.80
CA ARG A 164 -41.98 -13.73 34.98
C ARG A 164 -42.65 -15.04 34.64
N LYS A 165 -43.51 -15.06 33.61
CA LYS A 165 -44.15 -16.31 33.13
C LYS A 165 -43.11 -17.31 32.65
N ALA A 166 -42.07 -16.85 31.95
CA ALA A 166 -40.99 -17.72 31.49
C ALA A 166 -40.17 -18.29 32.66
N TYR A 167 -39.80 -17.45 33.64
CA TYR A 167 -39.10 -17.88 34.86
C TYR A 167 -39.90 -18.92 35.66
N GLU A 168 -41.20 -18.67 35.89
CA GLU A 168 -42.09 -19.63 36.57
C GLU A 168 -42.21 -20.96 35.79
N ASN A 169 -42.14 -20.90 34.46
CA ASN A 169 -42.13 -22.09 33.61
C ASN A 169 -40.83 -22.89 33.73
N ASP A 170 -39.68 -22.22 33.84
CA ASP A 170 -38.41 -22.88 34.09
C ASP A 170 -38.42 -23.65 35.41
N ARG A 171 -38.97 -23.06 36.49
CA ARG A 171 -39.10 -23.73 37.79
C ARG A 171 -39.97 -24.99 37.69
N LYS A 172 -41.10 -24.91 36.98
CA LYS A 172 -41.95 -26.08 36.69
C LYS A 172 -41.22 -27.14 35.88
N ASN A 173 -40.41 -26.75 34.90
CA ASN A 173 -39.64 -27.69 34.09
C ASN A 173 -38.58 -28.41 34.92
N VAL A 174 -37.89 -27.71 35.82
CA VAL A 174 -36.90 -28.30 36.75
C VAL A 174 -37.58 -29.30 37.69
N GLU A 175 -38.72 -28.94 38.27
CA GLU A 175 -39.54 -29.82 39.11
C GLU A 175 -40.00 -31.08 38.33
N ASN A 176 -40.50 -30.90 37.10
CA ASN A 176 -40.97 -32.00 36.26
C ASN A 176 -39.86 -32.97 35.82
N ASN A 177 -38.61 -32.51 35.74
CA ASN A 177 -37.45 -33.33 35.38
C ASN A 177 -36.70 -33.88 36.60
N SER A 178 -37.19 -33.65 37.83
CA SER A 178 -36.52 -34.06 39.09
C SER A 178 -35.07 -33.57 39.19
N LEU A 179 -34.80 -32.38 38.65
CA LEU A 179 -33.48 -31.73 38.71
C LEU A 179 -33.40 -30.85 39.96
N ASP A 180 -32.18 -30.64 40.47
CA ASP A 180 -31.97 -29.73 41.60
C ASP A 180 -32.31 -28.29 41.16
N ASP A 181 -33.19 -27.64 41.92
CA ASP A 181 -33.54 -26.24 41.69
C ASP A 181 -32.47 -25.33 42.31
N HIS A 182 -31.69 -24.69 41.45
CA HIS A 182 -30.61 -23.78 41.87
C HIS A 182 -31.09 -22.52 42.63
N TYR A 183 -32.40 -22.23 42.64
CA TYR A 183 -33.02 -21.15 43.40
C TYR A 183 -33.54 -21.61 44.79
N LEU A 184 -33.80 -22.90 45.02
CA LEU A 184 -34.32 -23.38 46.32
C LEU A 184 -33.33 -23.26 47.50
N CYS A 185 -32.02 -23.15 47.23
CA CYS A 185 -30.98 -22.94 48.24
C CYS A 185 -30.60 -21.46 48.43
N THR A 186 -31.52 -20.52 48.16
CA THR A 186 -31.31 -19.07 48.37
C THR A 186 -32.37 -18.45 49.28
N ASP A 187 -31.97 -17.44 50.06
CA ASP A 187 -32.92 -16.43 50.54
C ASP A 187 -33.34 -15.55 49.34
N ILE A 188 -34.30 -16.07 48.57
CA ILE A 188 -34.80 -15.45 47.32
C ILE A 188 -35.31 -14.04 47.62
N GLU A 189 -36.10 -13.87 48.67
CA GLU A 189 -36.68 -12.57 49.01
C GLU A 189 -35.60 -11.52 49.31
N ARG A 190 -34.51 -11.91 49.99
CA ARG A 190 -33.38 -11.01 50.25
C ARG A 190 -32.65 -10.64 48.97
N MET A 191 -32.41 -11.60 48.08
CA MET A 191 -31.71 -11.34 46.83
C MET A 191 -32.54 -10.48 45.87
N GLU A 192 -33.86 -10.72 45.78
CA GLU A 192 -34.77 -9.88 44.99
C GLU A 192 -34.80 -8.43 45.51
N ARG A 193 -34.75 -8.22 46.84
CA ARG A 193 -34.65 -6.87 47.42
C ARG A 193 -33.35 -6.14 47.03
N ILE A 194 -32.23 -6.85 46.94
CA ILE A 194 -30.95 -6.30 46.47
C ILE A 194 -31.03 -6.04 44.97
N ALA A 195 -31.56 -7.00 44.19
CA ALA A 195 -31.71 -6.88 42.75
C ALA A 195 -32.57 -5.68 42.33
N LEU A 196 -33.59 -5.33 43.13
CA LEU A 196 -34.42 -4.14 42.90
C LEU A 196 -33.68 -2.80 43.08
N GLN A 197 -32.56 -2.79 43.80
CA GLN A 197 -31.77 -1.59 44.12
C GLN A 197 -30.61 -1.36 43.14
N VAL A 198 -30.10 -2.41 42.50
CA VAL A 198 -29.00 -2.33 41.53
C VAL A 198 -29.50 -1.94 40.13
N PRO A 199 -28.74 -1.13 39.36
CA PRO A 199 -29.25 -0.46 38.16
C PRO A 199 -29.56 -1.40 36.99
N LEU A 200 -28.90 -2.57 36.90
CA LEU A 200 -28.94 -3.42 35.70
C LEU A 200 -30.10 -4.41 35.68
N SER A 201 -30.70 -4.73 36.82
CA SER A 201 -31.80 -5.70 36.90
C SER A 201 -33.02 -5.31 36.07
N LYS A 202 -33.23 -4.01 35.86
CA LYS A 202 -34.34 -3.45 35.04
C LYS A 202 -33.97 -3.15 33.59
N ILE A 203 -32.72 -3.37 33.19
CA ILE A 203 -32.20 -3.00 31.86
C ILE A 203 -32.03 -4.26 31.03
N SER A 204 -32.51 -4.23 29.78
CA SER A 204 -32.27 -5.33 28.85
C SER A 204 -30.82 -5.29 28.34
N ARG A 205 -30.07 -6.37 28.59
CA ARG A 205 -28.66 -6.59 28.20
C ARG A 205 -28.57 -7.59 27.05
N PRO A 206 -27.58 -7.49 26.13
CA PRO A 206 -26.29 -6.79 26.27
C PRO A 206 -26.18 -5.37 25.66
N GLN A 207 -27.23 -4.75 25.13
CA GLN A 207 -27.10 -3.46 24.43
C GLN A 207 -26.52 -2.35 25.32
N TRP A 208 -26.89 -2.32 26.60
CA TRP A 208 -26.30 -1.39 27.56
C TRP A 208 -24.79 -1.62 27.75
N ASP A 209 -24.31 -2.88 27.69
CA ASP A 209 -22.87 -3.18 27.77
C ASP A 209 -22.12 -2.58 26.62
N VAL A 210 -22.62 -2.79 25.41
CA VAL A 210 -21.97 -2.35 24.18
C VAL A 210 -21.80 -0.83 24.20
N LYS A 211 -22.84 -0.12 24.65
CA LYS A 211 -22.80 1.33 24.79
C LYS A 211 -21.78 1.75 25.87
N THR A 212 -21.88 1.18 27.06
CA THR A 212 -21.08 1.59 28.22
C THR A 212 -19.59 1.26 28.05
N LEU A 213 -19.26 0.08 27.50
CA LEU A 213 -17.88 -0.29 27.18
C LEU A 213 -17.28 0.60 26.09
N ARG A 214 -18.08 1.04 25.11
CA ARG A 214 -17.65 2.01 24.10
C ARG A 214 -17.37 3.38 24.72
N GLU A 215 -18.22 3.84 25.62
CA GLU A 215 -18.02 5.07 26.39
C GLU A 215 -16.82 4.98 27.34
N ALA A 216 -16.51 3.79 27.84
CA ALA A 216 -15.30 3.51 28.62
C ALA A 216 -14.02 3.42 27.77
N GLY A 217 -14.10 3.55 26.44
CA GLY A 217 -12.96 3.60 25.54
C GLY A 217 -12.57 2.27 24.88
N LEU A 218 -13.41 1.24 24.97
CA LEU A 218 -13.16 -0.05 24.32
C LEU A 218 -13.65 -0.04 22.85
N LEU A 219 -12.87 -0.63 21.93
CA LEU A 219 -13.23 -0.83 20.52
C LEU A 219 -13.36 -2.31 20.16
N GLY A 220 -13.76 -2.63 18.93
CA GLY A 220 -13.94 -4.01 18.48
C GLY A 220 -14.97 -4.83 19.26
N ILE A 221 -15.99 -4.16 19.82
CA ILE A 221 -16.96 -4.79 20.71
C ILE A 221 -17.83 -5.79 19.93
N ARG A 222 -17.92 -7.03 20.43
CA ARG A 222 -18.76 -8.10 19.88
C ARG A 222 -19.60 -8.72 20.98
N THR A 223 -20.78 -9.19 20.61
CA THR A 223 -21.72 -9.87 21.51
C THR A 223 -22.05 -11.25 20.96
N ASP A 224 -22.03 -12.26 21.82
CA ASP A 224 -22.56 -13.60 21.54
C ASP A 224 -23.71 -13.88 22.51
N THR A 225 -24.94 -13.77 22.02
CA THR A 225 -26.17 -14.01 22.80
C THR A 225 -26.56 -15.48 22.88
N GLU A 226 -25.79 -16.37 22.24
CA GLU A 226 -26.03 -17.81 22.21
C GLU A 226 -24.91 -18.62 22.87
N ILE A 227 -23.95 -17.95 23.52
CA ILE A 227 -22.79 -18.59 24.15
C ILE A 227 -23.19 -19.67 25.16
N TRP A 228 -24.32 -19.47 25.86
CA TRP A 228 -24.91 -20.43 26.79
C TRP A 228 -25.14 -21.80 26.17
N LYS A 229 -25.45 -21.90 24.87
CA LYS A 229 -25.59 -23.18 24.14
C LYS A 229 -24.27 -23.93 24.00
N THR A 230 -23.14 -23.27 24.22
CA THR A 230 -21.82 -23.88 24.18
C THR A 230 -21.33 -24.23 25.58
N VAL A 231 -21.54 -23.34 26.55
CA VAL A 231 -20.90 -23.44 27.87
C VAL A 231 -21.78 -24.09 28.94
N TRP A 232 -23.11 -23.99 28.83
CA TRP A 232 -24.03 -24.60 29.80
C TRP A 232 -24.30 -26.08 29.52
N SER A 233 -24.46 -26.84 30.59
CA SER A 233 -24.92 -28.23 30.59
C SER A 233 -26.40 -28.30 30.24
N GLU A 234 -26.91 -29.51 30.00
CA GLU A 234 -28.35 -29.70 29.77
C GLU A 234 -29.18 -29.27 30.99
N GLU A 235 -28.70 -29.55 32.20
CA GLU A 235 -29.34 -29.15 33.46
C GLU A 235 -29.41 -27.63 33.63
N GLU A 236 -28.32 -26.91 33.33
CA GLU A 236 -28.29 -25.45 33.40
C GLU A 236 -29.18 -24.82 32.33
N ARG A 237 -29.25 -25.40 31.13
CA ARG A 237 -30.14 -24.91 30.06
C ARG A 237 -31.60 -25.01 30.45
N LEU A 238 -31.98 -26.06 31.18
CA LEU A 238 -33.34 -26.21 31.71
C LEU A 238 -33.60 -25.27 32.88
N ASN A 239 -32.59 -25.04 33.73
CA ASN A 239 -32.71 -24.13 34.87
C ASN A 239 -32.78 -22.64 34.46
N TYR A 240 -32.07 -22.23 33.40
CA TYR A 240 -31.89 -20.82 33.06
C TYR A 240 -32.37 -20.48 31.65
N GLN A 241 -33.33 -21.26 31.13
CA GLN A 241 -33.82 -21.10 29.76
C GLN A 241 -34.38 -19.69 29.48
N SER A 242 -35.07 -19.11 30.46
CA SER A 242 -35.67 -17.77 30.40
C SER A 242 -34.66 -16.63 30.51
N THR A 243 -33.44 -16.90 31.00
CA THR A 243 -32.40 -15.91 31.27
C THR A 243 -31.06 -16.34 30.67
N PRO A 244 -30.98 -16.52 29.33
CA PRO A 244 -29.79 -17.04 28.68
C PRO A 244 -28.56 -16.15 28.89
N MET A 245 -27.41 -16.77 29.18
CA MET A 245 -26.13 -16.08 29.29
C MET A 245 -25.65 -15.60 27.92
N PHE A 246 -25.15 -14.37 27.89
CA PHE A 246 -24.46 -13.77 26.78
C PHE A 246 -22.99 -13.50 27.13
N MET A 247 -22.17 -13.34 26.09
CA MET A 247 -20.81 -12.83 26.20
C MET A 247 -20.71 -11.48 25.52
N VAL A 248 -20.03 -10.53 26.15
CA VAL A 248 -19.56 -9.28 25.53
C VAL A 248 -18.05 -9.25 25.58
N THR A 249 -17.42 -9.01 24.43
CA THR A 249 -15.96 -8.91 24.31
C THR A 249 -15.55 -7.61 23.62
N GLY A 250 -14.37 -7.09 23.92
CA GLY A 250 -13.78 -5.96 23.22
C GLY A 250 -12.29 -5.80 23.49
N VAL A 251 -11.69 -4.80 22.82
CA VAL A 251 -10.25 -4.56 22.79
C VAL A 251 -9.96 -3.15 23.26
N LYS A 252 -8.99 -2.97 24.16
CA LYS A 252 -8.49 -1.62 24.47
C LYS A 252 -7.67 -1.12 23.28
N PRO A 253 -8.10 -0.06 22.59
CA PRO A 253 -7.45 0.41 21.38
C PRO A 253 -6.08 1.02 21.70
N ASP A 254 -5.20 1.01 20.70
CA ASP A 254 -4.07 1.94 20.67
C ASP A 254 -4.58 3.30 20.16
N HIS A 255 -3.77 4.34 20.26
CA HIS A 255 -4.15 5.67 19.77
C HIS A 255 -3.11 6.20 18.78
N PHE A 256 -3.59 6.81 17.70
CA PHE A 256 -2.77 7.73 16.93
C PHE A 256 -3.18 9.16 17.30
N LEU A 257 -2.35 9.80 18.12
CA LEU A 257 -2.69 11.05 18.81
C LEU A 257 -3.95 10.86 19.67
N ASN A 258 -5.01 11.62 19.41
CA ASN A 258 -6.29 11.53 20.12
C ASN A 258 -7.26 10.48 19.51
N LEU A 259 -6.99 9.94 18.32
CA LEU A 259 -7.91 8.98 17.69
C LEU A 259 -7.62 7.53 18.10
N PRO A 260 -8.58 6.81 18.70
CA PRO A 260 -8.42 5.40 19.05
C PRO A 260 -8.51 4.53 17.80
N VAL A 261 -7.62 3.56 17.65
CA VAL A 261 -7.65 2.56 16.58
C VAL A 261 -7.18 1.20 17.09
N ALA A 262 -7.97 0.16 16.86
CA ALA A 262 -7.59 -1.21 17.17
C ALA A 262 -6.92 -1.88 15.97
N ALA A 263 -6.14 -2.95 16.23
CA ALA A 263 -5.53 -3.75 15.18
C ALA A 263 -6.61 -4.40 14.28
N GLY A 264 -6.45 -4.28 12.96
CA GLY A 264 -7.41 -4.76 11.98
C GLY A 264 -8.65 -3.88 11.82
N GLU A 265 -8.64 -2.66 12.34
CA GLU A 265 -9.75 -1.70 12.23
C GLU A 265 -9.31 -0.40 11.54
N LYS A 266 -10.30 0.44 11.23
CA LYS A 266 -10.08 1.82 10.81
C LYS A 266 -10.96 2.78 11.61
N THR A 267 -10.42 3.94 11.91
CA THR A 267 -11.11 5.02 12.62
C THR A 267 -11.06 6.29 11.79
N GLU A 268 -12.22 6.93 11.60
CA GLU A 268 -12.33 8.23 10.95
C GLU A 268 -12.71 9.28 12.00
N GLY A 269 -12.14 10.48 11.89
CA GLY A 269 -12.40 11.55 12.84
C GLY A 269 -11.50 12.75 12.59
N PHE A 270 -11.23 13.50 13.66
CA PHE A 270 -10.34 14.66 13.62
C PHE A 270 -9.14 14.44 14.54
N LEU A 271 -7.94 14.64 13.99
CA LEU A 271 -6.71 14.67 14.77
C LEU A 271 -6.53 16.05 15.40
N GLU A 272 -6.21 16.05 16.68
CA GLU A 272 -5.85 17.26 17.44
C GLU A 272 -4.33 17.39 17.49
N LEU A 273 -3.84 18.54 17.04
CA LEU A 273 -2.42 18.89 16.98
C LEU A 273 -2.19 20.23 17.71
N GLY A 274 -0.96 20.44 18.21
CA GLY A 274 -0.60 21.68 18.90
C GLY A 274 -1.44 21.91 20.17
N ASP A 275 -1.57 20.87 21.01
CA ASP A 275 -2.36 20.91 22.24
C ASP A 275 -3.86 21.26 22.00
N GLY A 276 -4.40 20.84 20.86
CA GLY A 276 -5.80 21.03 20.48
C GLY A 276 -6.06 22.30 19.66
N GLU A 277 -5.03 23.11 19.36
CA GLU A 277 -5.15 24.31 18.52
C GLU A 277 -5.63 23.97 17.10
N PHE A 278 -5.12 22.87 16.52
CA PHE A 278 -5.42 22.49 15.14
C PHE A 278 -6.17 21.16 15.08
N VAL A 279 -7.31 21.15 14.37
CA VAL A 279 -8.24 20.01 14.31
C VAL A 279 -8.42 19.56 12.85
N LEU A 280 -7.74 18.49 12.47
CA LEU A 280 -7.54 18.07 11.08
C LEU A 280 -8.32 16.79 10.74
N PRO A 281 -9.10 16.76 9.64
CA PRO A 281 -9.86 15.57 9.26
C PRO A 281 -8.92 14.44 8.81
N ALA A 282 -9.05 13.27 9.42
CA ALA A 282 -8.17 12.15 9.16
C ALA A 282 -8.86 10.79 9.20
N THR A 283 -8.19 9.79 8.64
CA THR A 283 -8.52 8.38 8.80
C THR A 283 -7.25 7.62 9.18
N ILE A 284 -7.34 6.85 10.26
CA ILE A 284 -6.28 5.94 10.70
C ILE A 284 -6.72 4.52 10.35
N ILE A 285 -5.89 3.79 9.62
CA ILE A 285 -6.13 2.40 9.24
C ILE A 285 -5.00 1.56 9.82
N ARG A 286 -5.32 0.61 10.70
CA ARG A 286 -4.32 -0.25 11.32
C ARG A 286 -4.51 -1.70 10.86
N GLY A 287 -3.44 -2.26 10.32
CA GLY A 287 -3.35 -3.67 9.97
C GLY A 287 -3.52 -4.58 11.17
N LYS A 288 -3.80 -5.86 10.92
CA LYS A 288 -3.68 -6.89 11.96
C LYS A 288 -2.21 -7.18 12.27
N ASP A 289 -1.39 -7.21 11.22
CA ASP A 289 0.03 -7.49 11.31
C ASP A 289 0.81 -6.21 11.62
N PRO A 290 1.81 -6.27 12.52
CA PRO A 290 2.68 -5.14 12.80
C PRO A 290 3.50 -4.76 11.55
N GLY A 291 3.88 -3.50 11.46
CA GLY A 291 4.59 -2.97 10.31
C GLY A 291 4.84 -1.47 10.43
N LYS A 292 5.20 -0.87 9.29
CA LYS A 292 5.60 0.53 9.18
C LYS A 292 4.39 1.47 9.21
N THR A 293 4.61 2.71 9.65
CA THR A 293 3.60 3.78 9.59
C THR A 293 3.81 4.62 8.33
N VAL A 294 2.81 4.66 7.46
CA VAL A 294 2.84 5.52 6.26
C VAL A 294 1.93 6.72 6.49
N LEU A 295 2.50 7.92 6.40
CA LEU A 295 1.76 9.17 6.42
C LEU A 295 1.42 9.58 4.99
N VAL A 296 0.14 9.89 4.74
CA VAL A 296 -0.31 10.47 3.47
C VAL A 296 -1.09 11.74 3.78
N THR A 297 -0.64 12.87 3.24
CA THR A 297 -1.26 14.19 3.48
C THR A 297 -1.77 14.81 2.20
N ALA A 298 -2.81 15.63 2.32
CA ALA A 298 -3.33 16.47 1.25
C ALA A 298 -3.84 17.80 1.82
N GLY A 299 -4.12 18.76 0.93
CA GLY A 299 -4.64 20.08 1.30
C GLY A 299 -3.64 20.85 2.16
N LEU A 300 -2.35 20.76 1.82
CA LEU A 300 -1.32 21.63 2.39
C LEU A 300 -1.54 23.07 1.91
N HIS A 301 -1.75 23.24 0.60
CA HIS A 301 -2.35 24.44 0.05
C HIS A 301 -3.86 24.28 -0.11
N ALA A 302 -4.58 25.39 0.07
CA ALA A 302 -6.03 25.39 0.15
C ALA A 302 -6.73 25.28 -1.21
N GLY A 303 -6.06 25.51 -2.35
CA GLY A 303 -6.63 25.36 -3.69
C GLY A 303 -6.41 23.99 -4.34
N GLU A 304 -5.73 23.06 -3.67
CA GLU A 304 -5.35 21.76 -4.24
C GLU A 304 -6.35 20.65 -3.89
N TYR A 305 -7.33 20.42 -4.78
CA TYR A 305 -8.50 19.60 -4.45
C TYR A 305 -8.37 18.11 -4.77
N VAL A 306 -7.56 17.74 -5.77
CA VAL A 306 -7.42 16.34 -6.23
C VAL A 306 -6.94 15.45 -5.08
N GLY A 307 -5.88 15.85 -4.37
CA GLY A 307 -5.36 15.10 -3.23
C GLY A 307 -6.38 14.87 -2.11
N ILE A 308 -7.16 15.91 -1.76
CA ILE A 308 -8.19 15.84 -0.71
C ILE A 308 -9.23 14.78 -1.06
N GLN A 309 -9.76 14.84 -2.28
CA GLN A 309 -10.77 13.89 -2.76
C GLN A 309 -10.19 12.46 -2.88
N THR A 310 -8.94 12.32 -3.30
CA THR A 310 -8.24 11.02 -3.35
C THR A 310 -8.18 10.38 -1.96
N LEU A 311 -7.83 11.13 -0.91
CA LEU A 311 -7.75 10.59 0.45
C LEU A 311 -9.12 10.22 1.03
N ILE A 312 -10.17 10.97 0.69
CA ILE A 312 -11.57 10.61 1.06
C ILE A 312 -11.95 9.26 0.44
N GLU A 313 -11.57 8.99 -0.80
CA GLU A 313 -11.90 7.74 -1.47
C GLU A 313 -11.04 6.57 -1.02
N LEU A 314 -9.73 6.80 -0.81
CA LEU A 314 -8.83 5.80 -0.26
C LEU A 314 -9.24 5.36 1.14
N SER A 315 -9.69 6.29 2.00
CA SER A 315 -10.15 5.94 3.35
C SER A 315 -11.31 4.94 3.35
N LYS A 316 -12.16 4.99 2.31
CA LYS A 316 -13.28 4.08 2.12
C LYS A 316 -12.86 2.75 1.50
N ARG A 317 -11.93 2.77 0.54
CA ARG A 317 -11.56 1.61 -0.28
C ARG A 317 -10.45 0.75 0.32
N LEU A 318 -9.50 1.33 1.04
CA LEU A 318 -8.43 0.60 1.70
C LEU A 318 -9.02 -0.23 2.84
N LYS A 319 -8.66 -1.51 2.85
CA LYS A 319 -9.19 -2.47 3.81
C LYS A 319 -8.15 -2.77 4.90
N PRO A 320 -8.48 -2.67 6.20
CA PRO A 320 -7.53 -2.93 7.28
C PRO A 320 -6.86 -4.31 7.19
N GLU A 321 -7.57 -5.34 6.73
CA GLU A 321 -7.03 -6.70 6.59
C GLU A 321 -5.93 -6.83 5.52
N LYS A 322 -5.78 -5.84 4.65
CA LYS A 322 -4.70 -5.77 3.63
C LYS A 322 -3.56 -4.86 4.03
N VAL A 323 -3.70 -4.09 5.11
CA VAL A 323 -2.66 -3.20 5.61
C VAL A 323 -1.69 -4.00 6.49
N LYS A 324 -0.39 -3.78 6.31
CA LYS A 324 0.66 -4.25 7.21
C LYS A 324 1.27 -3.03 7.91
N GLY A 325 1.11 -2.93 9.22
CA GLY A 325 1.43 -1.72 9.98
C GLY A 325 0.26 -0.74 10.06
N GLN A 326 0.50 0.54 9.73
CA GLN A 326 -0.48 1.60 9.91
C GLN A 326 -0.44 2.63 8.76
N LEU A 327 -1.61 3.07 8.33
CA LEU A 327 -1.77 4.20 7.40
C LEU A 327 -2.44 5.36 8.13
N VAL A 328 -1.87 6.55 8.00
CA VAL A 328 -2.38 7.81 8.54
C VAL A 328 -2.71 8.73 7.38
N LEU A 329 -4.00 8.87 7.07
CA LEU A 329 -4.47 9.68 5.94
C LEU A 329 -5.03 11.01 6.48
N VAL A 330 -4.33 12.12 6.28
CA VAL A 330 -4.79 13.45 6.72
C VAL A 330 -5.30 14.22 5.51
N LYS A 331 -6.62 14.42 5.45
CA LYS A 331 -7.34 14.81 4.23
C LYS A 331 -7.14 16.28 3.87
N VAL A 332 -7.01 17.15 4.88
CA VAL A 332 -6.80 18.59 4.71
C VAL A 332 -5.90 19.09 5.84
N LEU A 333 -4.65 19.45 5.53
CA LEU A 333 -3.71 19.99 6.51
C LEU A 333 -4.03 21.44 6.88
N ASN A 334 -4.22 22.31 5.88
CA ASN A 334 -4.54 23.72 6.08
C ASN A 334 -6.05 23.96 6.01
N ARG A 335 -6.79 23.30 6.91
CA ARG A 335 -8.26 23.27 6.90
C ARG A 335 -8.90 24.64 6.95
N GLU A 336 -8.41 25.52 7.81
CA GLU A 336 -9.01 26.85 7.97
C GLU A 336 -8.87 27.73 6.74
N ASP A 337 -7.75 27.64 6.03
CA ASP A 337 -7.51 28.40 4.81
C ASP A 337 -8.27 27.76 3.63
N PHE A 338 -8.45 26.44 3.64
CA PHE A 338 -9.38 25.74 2.74
C PHE A 338 -10.81 26.25 2.89
N GLU A 339 -11.32 26.35 4.13
CA GLU A 339 -12.67 26.87 4.41
C GLU A 339 -12.82 28.35 4.01
N LYS A 340 -11.73 29.11 3.95
CA LYS A 340 -11.71 30.51 3.51
C LYS A 340 -11.28 30.74 2.05
N ARG A 341 -10.94 29.67 1.31
CA ARG A 341 -10.45 29.72 -0.08
C ARG A 341 -9.19 30.60 -0.24
N ALA A 342 -8.20 30.44 0.65
CA ALA A 342 -7.01 31.28 0.66
C ALA A 342 -5.83 30.76 -0.22
N GLY A 343 -6.03 29.74 -1.07
CA GLY A 343 -4.97 29.18 -1.91
C GLY A 343 -3.71 28.78 -1.12
N SER A 344 -2.53 29.10 -1.65
CA SER A 344 -1.23 28.77 -1.07
C SER A 344 -0.68 29.80 -0.07
N ILE A 345 -1.26 31.01 -0.01
CA ILE A 345 -0.83 32.09 0.90
C ILE A 345 -1.90 32.31 1.97
N SER A 346 -1.53 32.11 3.24
CA SER A 346 -2.50 32.24 4.33
C SER A 346 -3.09 33.65 4.41
N TRP A 347 -4.42 33.73 4.49
CA TRP A 347 -5.15 34.99 4.67
C TRP A 347 -4.84 35.69 6.01
N GLU A 348 -4.35 34.96 7.02
CA GLU A 348 -4.16 35.48 8.38
C GLU A 348 -2.76 36.09 8.57
N ASP A 349 -1.71 35.39 8.13
CA ASP A 349 -0.32 35.79 8.37
C ASP A 349 0.52 36.00 7.10
N GLY A 350 -0.07 35.83 5.91
CA GLY A 350 0.57 36.08 4.62
C GLY A 350 1.70 35.10 4.29
N LYS A 351 1.80 33.96 4.98
CA LYS A 351 2.84 32.95 4.75
C LYS A 351 2.32 31.77 3.94
N ASN A 352 3.22 31.17 3.17
CA ASN A 352 2.99 29.87 2.55
C ASN A 352 3.42 28.76 3.53
N LEU A 353 2.49 27.85 3.85
CA LEU A 353 2.74 26.75 4.80
C LEU A 353 3.93 25.87 4.37
N ASN A 354 4.07 25.59 3.07
CA ASN A 354 5.14 24.75 2.54
C ASN A 354 6.53 25.41 2.64
N ARG A 355 6.58 26.73 2.89
CA ARG A 355 7.84 27.50 3.03
C ARG A 355 8.29 27.69 4.47
N VAL A 356 7.47 27.31 5.46
CA VAL A 356 7.77 27.58 6.89
C VAL A 356 8.13 26.33 7.70
N PHE A 357 8.19 25.14 7.10
CA PHE A 357 8.64 23.93 7.80
C PHE A 357 10.10 24.05 8.30
N PRO A 358 10.42 23.55 9.51
CA PRO A 358 9.57 22.77 10.43
C PRO A 358 8.61 23.59 11.30
N GLY A 359 8.56 24.90 11.15
CA GLY A 359 7.73 25.78 11.94
C GLY A 359 8.30 26.10 13.32
N ARG A 360 7.55 26.89 14.08
CA ARG A 360 7.89 27.37 15.42
C ARG A 360 6.65 27.39 16.31
N LYS A 361 6.74 26.80 17.51
CA LYS A 361 5.63 26.77 18.49
C LYS A 361 5.22 28.16 18.98
N ASP A 362 6.15 29.10 19.02
CA ASP A 362 5.96 30.50 19.42
C ASP A 362 5.79 31.46 18.22
N GLY A 363 5.62 30.91 17.00
CA GLY A 363 5.55 31.65 15.76
C GLY A 363 4.15 32.14 15.38
N THR A 364 4.02 32.59 14.14
CA THR A 364 2.72 32.89 13.51
C THR A 364 1.89 31.62 13.31
N LYS A 365 0.65 31.75 12.89
CA LYS A 365 -0.26 30.60 12.77
C LYS A 365 0.30 29.50 11.85
N MET A 366 0.80 29.86 10.66
CA MET A 366 1.39 28.88 9.74
C MET A 366 2.65 28.22 10.32
N GLU A 367 3.46 28.96 11.07
CA GLU A 367 4.64 28.41 11.75
C GLU A 367 4.24 27.44 12.87
N ARG A 368 3.19 27.75 13.64
CA ARG A 368 2.67 26.85 14.68
C ARG A 368 2.05 25.60 14.07
N LEU A 369 1.29 25.73 12.98
CA LEU A 369 0.72 24.60 12.24
C LEU A 369 1.83 23.70 11.69
N ALA A 370 2.85 24.26 11.04
CA ALA A 370 4.01 23.49 10.56
C ALA A 370 4.75 22.78 11.72
N ALA A 371 4.93 23.44 12.87
CA ALA A 371 5.52 22.82 14.05
C ALA A 371 4.69 21.65 14.58
N ALA A 372 3.37 21.82 14.60
CA ALA A 372 2.44 20.81 15.05
C ALA A 372 2.43 19.59 14.11
N ILE A 373 2.37 19.80 12.79
CA ILE A 373 2.46 18.74 11.76
C ILE A 373 3.79 17.99 11.89
N THR A 374 4.89 18.73 12.02
CA THR A 374 6.24 18.16 12.12
C THR A 374 6.36 17.23 13.34
N GLN A 375 5.93 17.68 14.52
CA GLN A 375 6.08 16.91 15.76
C GLN A 375 5.07 15.77 15.88
N SER A 376 3.82 16.00 15.46
CA SER A 376 2.73 15.06 15.71
C SER A 376 2.50 14.06 14.59
N LEU A 377 2.86 14.40 13.34
CA LEU A 377 2.63 13.56 12.16
C LEU A 377 3.94 13.05 11.56
N ILE A 378 4.77 13.96 11.01
CA ILE A 378 5.96 13.60 10.22
C ILE A 378 6.91 12.73 11.05
N ARG A 379 7.23 13.17 12.28
CA ARG A 379 8.16 12.44 13.17
C ARG A 379 7.70 11.03 13.56
N LYS A 380 6.42 10.71 13.40
CA LYS A 380 5.83 9.40 13.74
C LYS A 380 5.71 8.48 12.52
N ALA A 381 6.11 8.93 11.35
CA ALA A 381 6.03 8.18 10.10
C ALA A 381 7.36 7.47 9.80
N ASP A 382 7.26 6.34 9.09
CA ASP A 382 8.38 5.65 8.46
C ASP A 382 8.48 5.98 6.95
N TYR A 383 7.37 6.37 6.34
CA TYR A 383 7.27 6.80 4.94
C TYR A 383 6.31 7.98 4.82
N TYR A 384 6.58 8.89 3.89
CA TYR A 384 5.74 10.07 3.69
C TYR A 384 5.36 10.29 2.22
N ILE A 385 4.07 10.50 1.96
CA ILE A 385 3.52 10.83 0.65
C ILE A 385 2.70 12.12 0.81
N ASP A 386 3.08 13.17 0.09
CA ASP A 386 2.36 14.46 0.12
C ASP A 386 1.68 14.71 -1.24
N LEU A 387 0.39 15.05 -1.22
CA LEU A 387 -0.41 15.21 -2.44
C LEU A 387 -0.69 16.69 -2.71
N HIS A 388 -0.17 17.19 -3.83
CA HIS A 388 -0.24 18.59 -4.29
C HIS A 388 -0.86 18.70 -5.70
N GLY A 389 -0.97 19.93 -6.18
CA GLY A 389 -1.39 20.28 -7.54
C GLY A 389 -1.17 21.78 -7.81
N GLY A 390 -1.66 22.30 -8.93
CA GLY A 390 -1.42 23.69 -9.37
C GLY A 390 -2.19 24.79 -8.62
N ASP A 391 -2.54 24.58 -7.35
CA ASP A 391 -3.32 25.51 -6.50
C ASP A 391 -4.49 26.16 -7.27
N ASP A 392 -4.78 27.46 -7.08
CA ASP A 392 -5.85 28.19 -7.79
C ASP A 392 -5.38 29.01 -9.00
N TYR A 393 -4.08 28.99 -9.33
CA TYR A 393 -3.51 29.86 -10.37
C TYR A 393 -2.53 29.19 -11.35
N GLU A 394 -2.13 27.92 -11.14
CA GLU A 394 -1.18 27.21 -12.00
C GLU A 394 -1.86 26.07 -12.78
N GLU A 395 -1.40 25.85 -14.02
CA GLU A 395 -1.59 24.60 -14.77
C GLU A 395 -0.29 23.81 -14.81
N LEU A 396 -0.40 22.47 -14.78
CA LEU A 396 0.75 21.57 -14.81
C LEU A 396 0.49 20.31 -15.62
N THR A 397 1.56 19.72 -16.17
CA THR A 397 1.54 18.32 -16.60
C THR A 397 1.77 17.45 -15.36
N PRO A 398 1.03 16.35 -15.13
CA PRO A 398 1.22 15.52 -13.93
C PRO A 398 2.65 15.03 -13.77
N TYR A 399 3.20 15.12 -12.57
CA TYR A 399 4.59 14.71 -12.29
C TYR A 399 4.78 14.39 -10.80
N VAL A 400 5.97 13.89 -10.44
CA VAL A 400 6.30 13.54 -9.05
C VAL A 400 7.67 14.07 -8.64
N TYR A 401 7.76 14.66 -7.45
CA TYR A 401 9.03 14.94 -6.80
C TYR A 401 9.43 13.81 -5.87
N PHE A 402 10.73 13.52 -5.79
CA PHE A 402 11.33 12.74 -4.70
C PHE A 402 12.44 13.52 -4.01
N ALA A 403 12.64 13.24 -2.72
CA ALA A 403 13.65 13.93 -1.93
C ALA A 403 15.07 13.53 -2.36
N GLY A 404 15.88 14.51 -2.77
CA GLY A 404 17.27 14.31 -3.22
C GLY A 404 18.34 14.69 -2.19
N VAL A 405 17.99 15.43 -1.13
CA VAL A 405 18.94 15.85 -0.08
C VAL A 405 18.69 15.09 1.22
N ALA A 406 19.18 13.84 1.26
CA ALA A 406 19.16 12.99 2.45
C ALA A 406 20.33 11.98 2.37
N LYS A 407 20.37 11.02 3.29
CA LYS A 407 21.31 9.89 3.17
C LYS A 407 21.02 9.09 1.88
N PRO A 408 22.05 8.50 1.22
CA PRO A 408 21.87 7.81 -0.06
C PRO A 408 20.75 6.76 -0.05
N GLU A 409 20.62 5.98 1.03
CA GLU A 409 19.58 4.97 1.18
C GLU A 409 18.15 5.56 1.24
N ILE A 410 18.00 6.78 1.77
CA ILE A 410 16.72 7.49 1.85
C ILE A 410 16.36 8.11 0.51
N VAL A 411 17.35 8.67 -0.19
CA VAL A 411 17.17 9.18 -1.56
C VAL A 411 16.76 8.04 -2.48
N GLU A 412 17.44 6.90 -2.42
CA GLU A 412 17.12 5.73 -3.23
C GLU A 412 15.74 5.15 -2.90
N ALA A 413 15.37 5.07 -1.62
CA ALA A 413 14.02 4.65 -1.22
C ALA A 413 12.94 5.63 -1.74
N SER A 414 13.20 6.94 -1.70
CA SER A 414 12.29 7.97 -2.21
C SER A 414 12.16 7.89 -3.73
N ARG A 415 13.28 7.66 -4.44
CA ARG A 415 13.31 7.43 -5.89
C ARG A 415 12.45 6.22 -6.27
N LYS A 416 12.64 5.09 -5.59
CA LYS A 416 11.84 3.86 -5.82
C LYS A 416 10.34 4.07 -5.58
N MET A 417 9.96 4.94 -4.65
CA MET A 417 8.56 5.34 -4.47
C MET A 417 8.05 6.13 -5.67
N ALA A 418 8.81 7.14 -6.13
CA ALA A 418 8.43 7.95 -7.29
C ALA A 418 8.29 7.13 -8.58
N GLU A 419 9.15 6.12 -8.79
CA GLU A 419 9.07 5.19 -9.93
C GLU A 419 7.74 4.41 -10.02
N GLN A 420 6.92 4.39 -8.95
CA GLN A 420 5.62 3.69 -8.95
C GLN A 420 4.45 4.58 -9.40
N VAL A 421 4.70 5.87 -9.64
CA VAL A 421 3.68 6.86 -10.01
C VAL A 421 3.51 6.86 -11.53
N ASP A 422 2.27 6.76 -11.99
CA ASP A 422 1.88 6.74 -13.41
C ASP A 422 1.85 8.17 -13.99
N VAL A 423 3.02 8.78 -14.08
CA VAL A 423 3.24 10.14 -14.61
C VAL A 423 4.42 10.18 -15.59
N PRO A 424 4.43 11.11 -16.56
CA PRO A 424 5.51 11.22 -17.53
C PRO A 424 6.88 11.57 -16.93
N TYR A 425 6.92 12.35 -15.84
CA TYR A 425 8.15 12.94 -15.32
C TYR A 425 8.31 12.77 -13.80
N MET A 426 9.56 12.57 -13.37
CA MET A 426 9.96 12.69 -11.97
C MET A 426 11.10 13.68 -11.79
N VAL A 427 11.09 14.42 -10.70
CA VAL A 427 12.07 15.47 -10.40
C VAL A 427 12.77 15.18 -9.08
N GLN A 428 14.10 15.18 -9.09
CA GLN A 428 14.90 15.10 -7.87
C GLN A 428 14.95 16.47 -7.20
N SER A 429 14.49 16.55 -5.95
CA SER A 429 14.57 17.81 -5.20
C SER A 429 15.96 18.02 -4.61
N ASN A 430 16.59 19.15 -4.93
CA ASN A 430 17.94 19.51 -4.47
C ASN A 430 17.94 20.42 -3.23
N VAL A 431 16.80 20.55 -2.54
CA VAL A 431 16.69 21.37 -1.32
C VAL A 431 16.52 20.50 -0.07
N SER A 432 17.25 20.84 0.99
CA SER A 432 17.11 20.20 2.31
C SER A 432 16.01 20.83 3.16
N THR A 433 15.66 22.09 2.89
CA THR A 433 14.68 22.90 3.60
C THR A 433 13.80 23.63 2.58
N GLY A 434 12.48 23.55 2.72
CA GLY A 434 11.53 24.11 1.74
C GLY A 434 10.55 23.05 1.25
N GLY A 435 9.64 22.66 2.13
CA GLY A 435 8.57 21.69 1.86
C GLY A 435 8.49 20.61 2.92
N ALA A 436 7.27 20.15 3.24
CA ALA A 436 7.04 19.13 4.27
C ALA A 436 7.81 17.84 3.97
N TYR A 437 7.76 17.35 2.73
CA TYR A 437 8.37 16.09 2.31
C TYR A 437 9.91 16.16 2.31
N ASN A 438 10.50 17.25 1.81
CA ASN A 438 11.95 17.47 1.83
C ASN A 438 12.48 17.47 3.28
N TYR A 439 11.77 18.14 4.19
CA TYR A 439 12.16 18.19 5.59
C TYR A 439 12.09 16.81 6.26
N ALA A 440 11.08 15.99 5.93
CA ALA A 440 10.97 14.62 6.42
C ALA A 440 12.20 13.77 6.05
N ALA A 441 12.66 13.86 4.80
CA ALA A 441 13.82 13.12 4.33
C ALA A 441 15.15 13.65 4.90
N SER A 442 15.37 14.97 4.82
CA SER A 442 16.65 15.57 5.19
C SER A 442 16.94 15.48 6.69
N THR A 443 15.91 15.65 7.52
CA THR A 443 16.07 15.78 8.98
C THR A 443 15.70 14.51 9.73
N PHE A 444 14.63 13.82 9.32
CA PHE A 444 14.17 12.60 10.01
C PHE A 444 14.55 11.32 9.29
N HIS A 445 15.21 11.40 8.13
CA HIS A 445 15.61 10.24 7.34
C HIS A 445 14.41 9.36 6.95
N ILE A 446 13.29 10.02 6.62
CA ILE A 446 12.05 9.37 6.19
C ILE A 446 11.98 9.45 4.66
N PRO A 447 11.90 8.32 3.92
CA PRO A 447 11.69 8.35 2.47
C PRO A 447 10.38 9.07 2.13
N ALA A 448 10.46 10.03 1.21
CA ALA A 448 9.37 10.97 0.96
C ALA A 448 9.24 11.37 -0.50
N VAL A 449 7.99 11.45 -0.97
CA VAL A 449 7.61 11.90 -2.31
C VAL A 449 6.47 12.91 -2.24
N LEU A 450 6.41 13.78 -3.24
CA LEU A 450 5.33 14.74 -3.44
C LEU A 450 4.77 14.56 -4.84
N LEU A 451 3.47 14.28 -4.95
CA LEU A 451 2.80 14.05 -6.23
C LEU A 451 2.06 15.32 -6.66
N GLU A 452 2.22 15.71 -7.91
CA GLU A 452 1.64 16.93 -8.48
C GLU A 452 0.57 16.57 -9.51
N ARG A 453 -0.69 16.85 -9.18
CA ARG A 453 -1.82 16.51 -10.06
C ARG A 453 -3.02 17.43 -9.85
N GLY A 454 -3.59 17.91 -10.95
CA GLY A 454 -4.67 18.90 -10.95
C GLY A 454 -4.14 20.33 -11.05
N CYS A 455 -5.07 21.28 -11.22
CA CYS A 455 -4.74 22.67 -11.52
C CYS A 455 -5.91 23.62 -11.24
N MET A 456 -5.61 24.93 -11.18
CA MET A 456 -6.59 26.03 -11.28
C MET A 456 -7.79 25.96 -10.31
N GLY A 457 -7.62 25.38 -9.12
CA GLY A 457 -8.66 25.30 -8.12
C GLY A 457 -9.81 24.41 -8.59
N THR A 458 -9.50 23.38 -9.38
CA THR A 458 -10.48 22.42 -9.88
C THR A 458 -10.11 21.00 -9.46
N TRP A 459 -11.05 20.08 -9.59
CA TRP A 459 -10.75 18.67 -9.50
C TRP A 459 -11.49 17.92 -10.61
N GLU A 460 -10.78 17.01 -11.26
CA GLU A 460 -11.32 16.15 -12.31
C GLU A 460 -11.31 14.69 -11.85
N ARG A 461 -12.24 13.90 -12.38
CA ARG A 461 -12.45 12.52 -11.94
C ARG A 461 -11.27 11.63 -12.34
N GLU A 462 -10.77 11.84 -13.54
CA GLU A 462 -9.64 11.16 -14.15
C GLU A 462 -8.36 11.38 -13.32
N GLU A 463 -8.14 12.61 -12.87
CA GLU A 463 -6.99 12.98 -12.02
C GLU A 463 -7.09 12.33 -10.63
N VAL A 464 -8.27 12.36 -9.99
CA VAL A 464 -8.49 11.69 -8.70
C VAL A 464 -8.30 10.17 -8.82
N ASP A 465 -8.81 9.57 -9.89
CA ASP A 465 -8.71 8.13 -10.12
C ASP A 465 -7.26 7.70 -10.37
N SER A 466 -6.47 8.53 -11.07
CA SER A 466 -5.05 8.31 -11.31
C SER A 466 -4.23 8.50 -10.03
N MET A 467 -4.39 9.61 -9.31
CA MET A 467 -3.71 9.83 -8.01
C MET A 467 -4.01 8.69 -7.02
N ARG A 468 -5.23 8.17 -7.01
CA ARG A 468 -5.61 7.03 -6.16
C ARG A 468 -4.86 5.74 -6.56
N ARG A 469 -4.67 5.50 -7.87
CA ARG A 469 -3.86 4.37 -8.35
C ARG A 469 -2.41 4.55 -7.93
N ASP A 470 -1.87 5.75 -8.10
CA ASP A 470 -0.48 6.10 -7.77
C ASP A 470 -0.16 5.87 -6.30
N VAL A 471 -0.96 6.44 -5.39
CA VAL A 471 -0.79 6.23 -3.94
C VAL A 471 -0.89 4.75 -3.59
N ARG A 472 -1.84 4.01 -4.17
CA ARG A 472 -1.97 2.56 -3.93
C ARG A 472 -0.75 1.79 -4.43
N ASN A 473 -0.21 2.13 -5.60
CA ASN A 473 0.97 1.49 -6.18
C ASN A 473 2.20 1.71 -5.30
N ILE A 474 2.39 2.92 -4.76
CA ILE A 474 3.44 3.21 -3.78
C ILE A 474 3.25 2.33 -2.53
N LEU A 475 2.05 2.32 -1.93
CA LEU A 475 1.74 1.53 -0.73
C LEU A 475 2.01 0.02 -0.94
N CYS A 476 1.71 -0.50 -2.13
CA CYS A 476 2.03 -1.88 -2.51
C CYS A 476 3.54 -2.12 -2.63
N SER A 477 4.27 -1.21 -3.30
CA SER A 477 5.71 -1.34 -3.53
C SER A 477 6.52 -1.33 -2.22
N ILE A 478 6.16 -0.47 -1.27
CA ILE A 478 6.82 -0.41 0.05
C ILE A 478 6.34 -1.49 1.02
N GLY A 479 5.43 -2.38 0.60
CA GLY A 479 4.92 -3.49 1.39
C GLY A 479 3.94 -3.10 2.52
N ALA A 480 3.43 -1.87 2.51
CA ALA A 480 2.44 -1.39 3.48
C ALA A 480 1.01 -1.88 3.17
N TYR A 481 0.74 -2.26 1.92
CA TYR A 481 -0.56 -2.75 1.48
C TYR A 481 -0.45 -3.98 0.57
N ASN A 482 -1.13 -5.06 0.94
CA ASN A 482 -1.17 -6.29 0.16
C ASN A 482 -2.21 -6.20 -0.97
N GLY A 483 -1.72 -6.03 -2.20
CA GLY A 483 -2.55 -6.01 -3.40
C GLY A 483 -1.72 -6.07 -4.68
N ILE A 484 -2.37 -6.50 -5.76
CA ILE A 484 -1.78 -6.48 -7.09
C ILE A 484 -1.66 -5.02 -7.53
N ARG A 485 -0.48 -4.62 -7.99
CA ARG A 485 -0.22 -3.29 -8.53
C ARG A 485 -1.06 -3.07 -9.79
N SER A 486 -1.58 -1.86 -9.96
CA SER A 486 -2.30 -1.49 -11.18
C SER A 486 -1.30 -1.25 -12.32
N HIS A 487 -1.73 -1.52 -13.56
CA HIS A 487 -0.95 -1.19 -14.75
C HIS A 487 -0.70 0.33 -14.82
N SER A 488 0.53 0.71 -15.17
CA SER A 488 0.94 2.10 -15.42
C SER A 488 1.11 2.30 -16.92
N THR A 489 0.64 3.42 -17.42
CA THR A 489 0.86 3.87 -18.80
C THR A 489 2.25 4.46 -18.97
N TYR A 490 2.75 5.14 -17.93
CA TYR A 490 4.04 5.81 -17.92
C TYR A 490 5.00 5.18 -16.92
N TYR A 491 6.30 5.24 -17.26
CA TYR A 491 7.40 5.13 -16.31
C TYR A 491 8.06 6.51 -16.25
N PRO A 492 8.08 7.18 -15.07
CA PRO A 492 8.44 8.58 -15.01
C PRO A 492 9.91 8.79 -15.40
N LEU A 493 10.14 9.67 -16.36
CA LEU A 493 11.48 10.06 -16.80
C LEU A 493 12.07 11.07 -15.81
N LYS A 494 13.31 10.84 -15.39
CA LYS A 494 14.03 11.79 -14.52
C LYS A 494 14.31 13.08 -15.29
N MET A 495 13.97 14.21 -14.67
CA MET A 495 14.36 15.54 -15.15
C MET A 495 15.48 16.09 -14.28
N ASP A 496 16.50 16.65 -14.93
CA ASP A 496 17.53 17.46 -14.28
C ASP A 496 17.42 18.92 -14.71
N ASP A 497 18.19 19.80 -14.05
CA ASP A 497 18.31 21.22 -14.39
C ASP A 497 16.97 21.97 -14.52
N VAL A 498 16.03 21.71 -13.61
CA VAL A 498 14.74 22.44 -13.57
C VAL A 498 14.97 23.95 -13.38
N ARG A 499 14.34 24.75 -14.24
CA ARG A 499 14.38 26.21 -14.26
C ARG A 499 13.08 26.79 -13.78
N TYR A 500 13.15 27.65 -12.77
CA TYR A 500 12.01 28.34 -12.19
C TYR A 500 12.08 29.82 -12.59
N GLN A 501 11.29 30.24 -13.57
CA GLN A 501 11.19 31.66 -13.93
C GLN A 501 10.16 32.35 -13.05
N CYS A 502 10.55 33.51 -12.52
CA CYS A 502 9.70 34.37 -11.69
C CYS A 502 9.52 35.72 -12.37
N ALA A 503 8.37 36.36 -12.15
CA ALA A 503 8.09 37.67 -12.73
C ALA A 503 8.99 38.73 -12.12
N SER A 504 9.62 39.58 -12.93
CA SER A 504 10.41 40.72 -12.44
C SER A 504 9.54 41.90 -12.01
N VAL A 505 8.26 41.90 -12.37
CA VAL A 505 7.29 42.96 -12.09
C VAL A 505 5.90 42.37 -11.85
N ASN A 506 5.04 43.11 -11.15
CA ASN A 506 3.61 42.82 -11.13
C ASN A 506 3.01 43.07 -12.52
N GLY A 507 2.15 42.20 -13.01
CA GLY A 507 1.55 42.40 -14.33
C GLY A 507 0.58 41.31 -14.78
N LEU A 508 0.32 41.33 -16.08
CA LEU A 508 -0.60 40.43 -16.78
C LEU A 508 0.21 39.44 -17.62
N TRP A 509 0.17 38.15 -17.29
CA TRP A 509 0.92 37.10 -17.98
C TRP A 509 0.16 36.54 -19.18
N TYR A 510 0.82 36.51 -20.34
CA TYR A 510 0.29 35.99 -21.60
C TYR A 510 1.21 34.87 -22.14
N PRO A 511 1.01 33.62 -21.69
CA PRO A 511 1.78 32.49 -22.20
C PRO A 511 1.36 32.12 -23.63
N VAL A 512 2.30 31.65 -24.43
CA VAL A 512 2.02 31.06 -25.76
C VAL A 512 2.25 29.54 -25.81
N LYS A 513 2.76 28.97 -24.72
CA LYS A 513 3.00 27.53 -24.53
C LYS A 513 2.11 26.96 -23.44
N LYS A 514 2.06 25.63 -23.35
CA LYS A 514 1.30 24.89 -22.33
C LYS A 514 2.21 23.90 -21.58
N PRO A 515 1.85 23.51 -20.34
CA PRO A 515 2.51 22.39 -19.67
C PRO A 515 2.49 21.13 -20.53
N GLY A 516 3.61 20.43 -20.58
CA GLY A 516 3.86 19.29 -21.48
C GLY A 516 4.45 19.65 -22.84
N ASP A 517 4.45 20.92 -23.25
CA ASP A 517 5.10 21.34 -24.49
C ASP A 517 6.64 21.24 -24.36
N ILE A 518 7.27 20.79 -25.45
CA ILE A 518 8.72 20.88 -25.63
C ILE A 518 9.08 22.32 -26.00
N VAL A 519 10.15 22.83 -25.40
CA VAL A 519 10.72 24.15 -25.66
C VAL A 519 12.18 24.03 -26.06
N HIS A 520 12.63 24.94 -26.92
CA HIS A 520 14.02 25.06 -27.32
C HIS A 520 14.68 26.29 -26.73
N GLN A 521 16.00 26.25 -26.56
CA GLN A 521 16.77 27.41 -26.12
C GLN A 521 16.46 28.65 -26.97
N ASP A 522 16.31 29.79 -26.28
CA ASP A 522 15.90 31.09 -26.79
C ASP A 522 14.46 31.17 -27.36
N GLU A 523 13.67 30.09 -27.27
CA GLU A 523 12.28 30.10 -27.71
C GLU A 523 11.43 31.05 -26.87
N TYR A 524 10.50 31.75 -27.53
CA TYR A 524 9.58 32.68 -26.89
C TYR A 524 8.47 31.93 -26.15
N LEU A 525 8.37 32.15 -24.84
CA LEU A 525 7.42 31.46 -23.96
C LEU A 525 6.16 32.29 -23.68
N GLY A 526 6.30 33.61 -23.68
CA GLY A 526 5.23 34.55 -23.40
C GLY A 526 5.77 35.91 -22.95
N GLU A 527 4.86 36.77 -22.51
CA GLU A 527 5.20 38.12 -22.04
C GLU A 527 4.32 38.57 -20.88
N ILE A 528 4.87 39.46 -20.06
CA ILE A 528 4.15 40.15 -19.00
C ILE A 528 3.86 41.57 -19.48
N ARG A 529 2.60 41.98 -19.37
CA ARG A 529 2.14 43.32 -19.75
C ARG A 529 1.65 44.12 -18.55
N ASP A 530 1.69 45.44 -18.68
CA ASP A 530 0.99 46.34 -17.76
C ASP A 530 -0.53 46.36 -18.02
N TYR A 531 -1.26 47.17 -17.25
CA TYR A 531 -2.72 47.30 -17.36
C TYR A 531 -3.21 48.08 -18.58
N GLU A 532 -2.31 48.71 -19.34
CA GLU A 532 -2.61 49.37 -20.62
C GLU A 532 -2.29 48.46 -21.82
N GLY A 533 -1.67 47.30 -21.56
CA GLY A 533 -1.28 46.31 -22.56
C GLY A 533 0.12 46.51 -23.13
N ASN A 534 0.95 47.39 -22.55
CA ASN A 534 2.34 47.51 -22.97
C ASN A 534 3.17 46.37 -22.38
N VAL A 535 4.09 45.81 -23.18
CA VAL A 535 5.00 44.75 -22.77
C VAL A 535 6.02 45.30 -21.78
N GLN A 536 6.09 44.67 -20.60
CA GLN A 536 7.05 44.98 -19.54
C GLN A 536 8.20 43.96 -19.51
N GLU A 537 7.90 42.69 -19.77
CA GLU A 537 8.88 41.60 -19.73
C GLU A 537 8.58 40.57 -20.84
N ILE A 538 9.64 40.04 -21.47
CA ILE A 538 9.57 38.93 -22.43
C ILE A 538 10.26 37.72 -21.82
N CYS A 539 9.55 36.62 -21.68
CA CYS A 539 10.09 35.37 -21.13
C CYS A 539 10.54 34.46 -22.28
N ARG A 540 11.79 33.99 -22.22
CA ARG A 540 12.38 33.03 -23.16
C ARG A 540 12.96 31.84 -22.42
N ALA A 541 12.97 30.69 -23.07
CA ALA A 541 13.66 29.53 -22.53
C ALA A 541 15.18 29.74 -22.58
N ASP A 542 15.89 29.48 -21.49
CA ASP A 542 17.36 29.54 -21.42
C ASP A 542 18.03 28.21 -21.81
N MET A 543 17.24 27.17 -22.05
CA MET A 543 17.67 25.83 -22.45
C MET A 543 16.53 25.09 -23.14
N ASP A 544 16.85 24.00 -23.83
CA ASP A 544 15.85 23.02 -24.28
C ASP A 544 15.16 22.39 -23.06
N GLY A 545 13.94 21.85 -23.23
CA GLY A 545 13.27 21.16 -22.13
C GLY A 545 11.79 20.92 -22.35
N VAL A 546 11.12 20.50 -21.28
CA VAL A 546 9.65 20.36 -21.22
C VAL A 546 9.09 21.23 -20.11
N ILE A 547 8.00 21.94 -20.40
CA ILE A 547 7.28 22.74 -19.40
C ILE A 547 6.56 21.82 -18.42
N LEU A 548 6.90 21.94 -17.14
CA LEU A 548 6.26 21.20 -16.05
C LEU A 548 4.98 21.89 -15.60
N TYR A 549 5.07 23.20 -15.33
CA TYR A 549 3.93 24.00 -14.89
C TYR A 549 4.13 25.48 -15.22
N GLN A 550 3.03 26.23 -15.25
CA GLN A 550 3.03 27.68 -15.40
C GLN A 550 1.84 28.32 -14.70
N VAL A 551 1.92 29.61 -14.45
CA VAL A 551 0.76 30.41 -14.08
C VAL A 551 -0.18 30.48 -15.28
N SER A 552 -1.45 30.12 -15.07
CA SER A 552 -2.51 30.21 -16.08
C SER A 552 -3.58 31.23 -15.72
N SER A 553 -3.60 31.72 -14.47
CA SER A 553 -4.33 32.95 -14.13
C SER A 553 -3.68 34.17 -14.82
N LEU A 554 -4.47 35.20 -15.11
CA LEU A 554 -3.94 36.38 -15.81
C LEU A 554 -2.88 37.14 -14.99
N GLN A 555 -2.96 37.11 -13.67
CA GLN A 555 -2.12 37.91 -12.79
C GLN A 555 -0.81 37.21 -12.45
N VAL A 556 0.29 37.98 -12.44
CA VAL A 556 1.57 37.58 -11.85
C VAL A 556 2.06 38.66 -10.91
N VAL A 557 2.76 38.25 -9.85
CA VAL A 557 3.31 39.14 -8.83
C VAL A 557 4.84 39.15 -8.92
N GLU A 558 5.45 40.30 -8.64
CA GLU A 558 6.90 40.46 -8.61
C GLU A 558 7.53 39.44 -7.65
N GLY A 559 8.49 38.66 -8.16
CA GLY A 559 9.14 37.55 -7.47
C GLY A 559 8.30 36.27 -7.37
N GLY A 560 7.06 36.27 -7.85
CA GLY A 560 6.19 35.09 -7.93
C GLY A 560 6.50 34.21 -9.14
N PRO A 561 6.04 32.94 -9.14
CA PRO A 561 6.27 32.00 -10.23
C PRO A 561 5.60 32.49 -11.53
N VAL A 562 6.17 32.12 -12.68
CA VAL A 562 5.62 32.36 -14.02
C VAL A 562 5.55 31.07 -14.80
N ILE A 563 6.70 30.43 -15.03
CA ILE A 563 6.80 29.20 -15.81
C ILE A 563 8.00 28.38 -15.34
N THR A 564 7.84 27.06 -15.31
CA THR A 564 8.88 26.12 -14.93
C THR A 564 9.03 25.04 -16.00
N TYR A 565 10.27 24.80 -16.42
CA TYR A 565 10.61 23.75 -17.37
C TYR A 565 11.91 23.07 -16.96
N GLY A 566 12.14 21.84 -17.42
CA GLY A 566 13.34 21.07 -17.09
C GLY A 566 13.88 20.29 -18.28
N ASN A 567 15.15 19.89 -18.18
CA ASN A 567 15.79 19.05 -19.18
C ASN A 567 15.37 17.61 -18.97
N ILE A 568 14.99 16.93 -20.05
CA ILE A 568 14.93 15.48 -20.05
C ILE A 568 16.36 15.00 -20.20
N VAL A 569 16.95 14.55 -19.10
CA VAL A 569 18.28 13.95 -19.16
C VAL A 569 18.13 12.53 -19.65
N ARG A 570 18.57 12.28 -20.88
CA ARG A 570 19.00 10.96 -21.33
C ARG A 570 20.30 10.64 -20.58
N GLU A 571 20.19 10.38 -19.28
CA GLU A 571 21.31 9.89 -18.47
C GLU A 571 21.84 8.63 -19.17
N LYS A 572 23.14 8.34 -19.02
CA LYS A 572 23.75 7.10 -19.51
C LYS A 572 22.87 5.94 -19.06
N ASP A 573 22.07 5.40 -19.98
CA ASP A 573 20.85 4.72 -19.59
C ASP A 573 21.21 3.51 -18.71
N GLU A 574 20.91 3.58 -17.41
CA GLU A 574 21.16 2.46 -16.51
C GLU A 574 20.39 1.22 -16.97
N ARG A 575 19.28 1.39 -17.71
CA ARG A 575 18.58 0.27 -18.38
C ARG A 575 19.48 -0.40 -19.39
N LYS A 576 20.28 0.32 -20.19
CA LYS A 576 21.25 -0.29 -21.12
C LYS A 576 22.28 -1.14 -20.38
N THR A 577 22.76 -0.66 -19.24
CA THR A 577 23.67 -1.42 -18.37
C THR A 577 22.99 -2.67 -17.81
N ARG A 578 21.74 -2.57 -17.35
CA ARG A 578 20.96 -3.71 -16.84
C ARG A 578 20.58 -4.71 -17.93
N ILE A 579 20.23 -4.23 -19.13
CA ILE A 579 19.97 -5.05 -20.32
C ILE A 579 21.24 -5.83 -20.68
N ALA A 580 22.38 -5.15 -20.77
CA ALA A 580 23.66 -5.80 -21.04
C ALA A 580 24.01 -6.84 -19.97
N GLN A 581 23.84 -6.52 -18.68
CA GLN A 581 24.07 -7.48 -17.58
C GLN A 581 23.13 -8.68 -17.64
N TYR A 582 21.84 -8.47 -17.91
CA TYR A 582 20.86 -9.55 -18.09
C TYR A 582 21.27 -10.48 -19.24
N TRP A 583 21.66 -9.93 -20.39
CA TRP A 583 22.11 -10.72 -21.54
C TRP A 583 23.47 -11.38 -21.33
N THR A 584 24.40 -10.75 -20.61
CA THR A 584 25.66 -11.38 -20.17
C THR A 584 25.37 -12.62 -19.32
N ARG A 585 24.41 -12.57 -18.38
CA ARG A 585 24.04 -13.75 -17.57
C ARG A 585 23.40 -14.87 -18.39
N ARG A 586 22.89 -14.56 -19.58
CA ARG A 586 22.13 -15.48 -20.44
C ARG A 586 22.92 -15.97 -21.66
N SER A 587 24.09 -15.38 -21.92
CA SER A 587 24.83 -15.51 -23.17
C SER A 587 25.19 -16.97 -23.51
N ASP A 588 25.65 -17.74 -22.52
CA ASP A 588 26.00 -19.17 -22.68
C ASP A 588 24.79 -20.00 -23.14
N SER A 589 23.66 -19.86 -22.44
CA SER A 589 22.42 -20.58 -22.79
C SER A 589 21.88 -20.18 -24.16
N PHE A 590 22.06 -18.91 -24.52
CA PHE A 590 21.62 -18.36 -25.80
C PHE A 590 22.49 -18.84 -26.96
N LEU A 591 23.81 -18.98 -26.75
CA LEU A 591 24.73 -19.57 -27.72
C LEU A 591 24.33 -20.99 -28.09
N GLU A 592 24.13 -21.87 -27.10
CA GLU A 592 23.76 -23.26 -27.38
C GLU A 592 22.42 -23.34 -28.13
N GLN A 593 21.45 -22.51 -27.76
CA GLN A 593 20.17 -22.44 -28.46
C GLN A 593 20.33 -21.98 -29.92
N ARG A 594 21.13 -20.95 -30.21
CA ARG A 594 21.34 -20.47 -31.59
C ARG A 594 22.20 -21.40 -32.42
N ARG A 595 23.19 -22.07 -31.81
CA ARG A 595 23.95 -23.15 -32.46
C ARG A 595 23.03 -24.28 -32.90
N ALA A 596 22.09 -24.71 -32.04
CA ALA A 596 21.12 -25.73 -32.39
C ALA A 596 20.11 -25.26 -33.46
N GLU A 597 19.60 -24.02 -33.36
CA GLU A 597 18.69 -23.45 -34.36
C GLU A 597 19.35 -23.39 -35.75
N LEU A 598 20.64 -23.06 -35.83
CA LEU A 598 21.38 -22.92 -37.09
C LEU A 598 21.52 -24.26 -37.84
N HIS A 599 21.56 -25.36 -37.09
CA HIS A 599 21.61 -26.73 -37.61
C HIS A 599 20.23 -27.36 -37.83
N SER A 600 19.15 -26.60 -37.60
CA SER A 600 17.77 -27.07 -37.75
C SER A 600 17.15 -26.67 -39.10
N ALA A 601 15.95 -27.17 -39.37
CA ALA A 601 15.16 -26.75 -40.54
C ALA A 601 14.80 -25.24 -40.51
N LEU A 602 14.84 -24.59 -39.34
CA LEU A 602 14.52 -23.16 -39.19
C LEU A 602 15.50 -22.28 -39.94
N ALA A 603 16.78 -22.61 -40.01
CA ALA A 603 17.78 -21.84 -40.76
C ALA A 603 17.37 -21.68 -42.24
N GLY A 604 16.93 -22.77 -42.87
CA GLY A 604 16.42 -22.75 -44.24
C GLY A 604 15.13 -21.94 -44.40
N ARG A 605 14.22 -22.02 -43.42
CA ARG A 605 12.96 -21.26 -43.42
C ARG A 605 13.21 -19.76 -43.28
N TRP A 606 14.07 -19.36 -42.34
CA TRP A 606 14.48 -17.96 -42.15
C TRP A 606 15.13 -17.39 -43.42
N MET A 607 16.06 -18.13 -44.03
CA MET A 607 16.71 -17.66 -45.25
C MET A 607 15.71 -17.50 -46.41
N ALA A 608 14.76 -18.43 -46.55
CA ALA A 608 13.73 -18.36 -47.58
C ALA A 608 12.82 -17.13 -47.42
N GLU A 609 12.53 -16.71 -46.19
CA GLU A 609 11.76 -15.49 -45.92
C GLU A 609 12.58 -14.22 -46.16
N LEU A 610 13.84 -14.17 -45.70
CA LEU A 610 14.73 -13.03 -45.95
C LEU A 610 14.96 -12.79 -47.45
N LYS A 611 15.18 -13.85 -48.24
CA LYS A 611 15.41 -13.74 -49.70
C LYS A 611 14.28 -13.04 -50.47
N LYS A 612 13.05 -13.01 -49.94
CA LYS A 612 11.92 -12.32 -50.59
C LYS A 612 12.05 -10.81 -50.58
N TYR A 613 12.79 -10.26 -49.62
CA TYR A 613 12.91 -8.83 -49.37
C TYR A 613 14.30 -8.28 -49.66
N LEU A 614 15.31 -9.15 -49.81
CA LEU A 614 16.66 -8.74 -50.19
C LEU A 614 16.70 -8.20 -51.63
N PRO A 615 17.43 -7.09 -51.90
CA PRO A 615 17.59 -6.60 -53.26
C PRO A 615 18.33 -7.60 -54.16
N GLU A 616 17.98 -7.66 -55.45
CA GLU A 616 18.66 -8.50 -56.45
C GLU A 616 20.06 -7.97 -56.82
N LYS A 617 20.99 -7.95 -55.86
CA LYS A 617 22.41 -7.60 -56.05
C LYS A 617 23.29 -8.72 -55.47
N LYS A 618 24.38 -9.04 -56.17
CA LYS A 618 25.30 -10.13 -55.76
C LYS A 618 26.17 -9.79 -54.55
N ASN A 619 26.43 -8.51 -54.27
CA ASN A 619 27.36 -8.06 -53.24
C ASN A 619 26.68 -7.05 -52.30
N LEU A 620 25.68 -7.48 -51.55
CA LEU A 620 25.03 -6.64 -50.55
C LEU A 620 25.95 -6.43 -49.33
N ARG A 621 25.98 -5.19 -48.84
CA ARG A 621 26.48 -4.86 -47.50
C ARG A 621 25.31 -4.85 -46.53
N ILE A 622 25.33 -5.75 -45.55
CA ILE A 622 24.22 -5.96 -44.62
C ILE A 622 24.69 -5.65 -43.20
N LEU A 623 23.90 -4.87 -42.47
CA LEU A 623 24.05 -4.66 -41.04
C LEU A 623 22.99 -5.48 -40.29
N ASP A 624 23.42 -6.38 -39.41
CA ASP A 624 22.56 -7.14 -38.51
C ASP A 624 22.59 -6.47 -37.12
N VAL A 625 21.52 -5.76 -36.77
CA VAL A 625 21.43 -4.97 -35.54
C VAL A 625 20.82 -5.81 -34.43
N GLY A 626 21.49 -5.87 -33.28
CA GLY A 626 21.10 -6.76 -32.18
C GLY A 626 21.37 -8.21 -32.53
N CYS A 627 22.54 -8.51 -33.08
CA CYS A 627 22.83 -9.81 -33.68
C CYS A 627 22.87 -10.95 -32.64
N GLY A 628 22.94 -10.66 -31.35
CA GLY A 628 23.15 -11.64 -30.29
C GLY A 628 24.39 -12.48 -30.59
N THR A 629 24.24 -13.81 -30.58
CA THR A 629 25.31 -14.76 -30.95
C THR A 629 25.44 -15.00 -32.45
N GLY A 630 24.90 -14.11 -33.30
CA GLY A 630 25.24 -14.02 -34.73
C GLY A 630 24.43 -14.88 -35.69
N PHE A 631 23.22 -15.33 -35.33
CA PHE A 631 22.44 -16.26 -36.16
C PHE A 631 22.18 -15.75 -37.59
N PHE A 632 21.59 -14.55 -37.75
CA PHE A 632 21.34 -13.97 -39.09
C PHE A 632 22.63 -13.52 -39.76
N THR A 633 23.56 -12.95 -39.00
CA THR A 633 24.90 -12.59 -39.50
C THR A 633 25.57 -13.76 -40.22
N ILE A 634 25.63 -14.93 -39.56
CA ILE A 634 26.25 -16.14 -40.10
C ILE A 634 25.46 -16.69 -41.30
N LEU A 635 24.14 -16.78 -41.18
CA LEU A 635 23.27 -17.31 -42.23
C LEU A 635 23.40 -16.53 -43.54
N LEU A 636 23.41 -15.19 -43.45
CA LEU A 636 23.56 -14.29 -44.60
C LEU A 636 24.99 -14.30 -45.15
N ALA A 637 26.01 -14.42 -44.31
CA ALA A 637 27.40 -14.51 -44.74
C ALA A 637 27.67 -15.81 -45.54
N LYS A 638 27.05 -16.93 -45.16
CA LYS A 638 27.15 -18.21 -45.90
C LYS A 638 26.54 -18.16 -47.30
N GLU A 639 25.68 -17.18 -47.58
CA GLU A 639 25.12 -16.90 -48.90
C GLU A 639 26.02 -15.96 -49.75
N GLY A 640 27.16 -15.53 -49.21
CA GLY A 640 28.17 -14.72 -49.89
C GLY A 640 28.01 -13.21 -49.74
N TYR A 641 27.13 -12.74 -48.84
CA TYR A 641 26.97 -11.32 -48.55
C TYR A 641 28.03 -10.80 -47.57
N GLN A 642 28.30 -9.49 -47.61
CA GLN A 642 29.19 -8.84 -46.64
C GLN A 642 28.37 -8.40 -45.43
N VAL A 643 28.46 -9.15 -44.33
CA VAL A 643 27.61 -8.93 -43.16
C VAL A 643 28.42 -8.46 -41.96
N THR A 644 27.94 -7.40 -41.31
CA THR A 644 28.45 -6.90 -40.03
C THR A 644 27.34 -7.03 -39.00
N GLY A 645 27.58 -7.78 -37.92
CA GLY A 645 26.68 -7.90 -36.78
C GLY A 645 27.10 -6.96 -35.65
N ILE A 646 26.14 -6.28 -35.04
CA ILE A 646 26.38 -5.45 -33.85
C ILE A 646 25.46 -5.84 -32.70
N ASP A 647 25.98 -5.80 -31.49
CA ASP A 647 25.25 -6.03 -30.25
C ASP A 647 25.83 -5.19 -29.12
N LEU A 648 24.99 -4.78 -28.18
CA LEU A 648 25.40 -3.99 -27.02
C LEU A 648 26.24 -4.82 -26.03
N THR A 649 26.05 -6.14 -26.01
CA THR A 649 26.61 -7.05 -25.00
C THR A 649 27.94 -7.65 -25.46
N PRO A 650 29.06 -7.40 -24.75
CA PRO A 650 30.37 -7.94 -25.13
C PRO A 650 30.44 -9.48 -25.22
N ASP A 651 29.78 -10.18 -24.29
CA ASP A 651 29.75 -11.65 -24.27
C ASP A 651 29.01 -12.23 -25.49
N MET A 652 27.92 -11.59 -25.93
CA MET A 652 27.19 -11.98 -27.15
C MET A 652 28.08 -11.92 -28.38
N ILE A 653 28.87 -10.85 -28.53
CA ILE A 653 29.83 -10.68 -29.62
C ILE A 653 30.97 -11.68 -29.55
N THR A 654 31.40 -12.07 -28.34
CA THR A 654 32.42 -13.10 -28.15
C THR A 654 31.92 -14.45 -28.66
N HIS A 655 30.74 -14.87 -28.23
CA HIS A 655 30.09 -16.10 -28.70
C HIS A 655 29.72 -16.07 -30.19
N ALA A 656 29.35 -14.91 -30.72
CA ALA A 656 29.08 -14.76 -32.15
C ALA A 656 30.32 -15.05 -33.01
N LYS A 657 31.50 -14.62 -32.55
CA LYS A 657 32.78 -14.93 -33.21
C LYS A 657 33.12 -16.41 -33.12
N GLU A 658 32.90 -17.03 -31.96
CA GLU A 658 33.09 -18.48 -31.77
C GLU A 658 32.22 -19.29 -32.74
N LEU A 659 30.91 -19.00 -32.79
CA LEU A 659 29.99 -19.70 -33.68
C LEU A 659 30.31 -19.44 -35.16
N ALA A 660 30.72 -18.23 -35.54
CA ALA A 660 31.10 -17.95 -36.92
C ALA A 660 32.37 -18.71 -37.36
N GLU A 661 33.32 -18.92 -36.44
CA GLU A 661 34.50 -19.74 -36.69
C GLU A 661 34.14 -21.23 -36.86
N GLU A 662 33.25 -21.76 -36.02
CA GLU A 662 32.69 -23.12 -36.15
C GLU A 662 32.02 -23.33 -37.53
N GLU A 663 31.25 -22.33 -37.96
CA GLU A 663 30.47 -22.35 -39.19
C GLU A 663 31.24 -21.97 -40.45
N LYS A 664 32.51 -21.53 -40.28
CA LYS A 664 33.39 -21.03 -41.35
C LYS A 664 32.75 -19.90 -42.16
N ALA A 665 32.05 -19.00 -41.47
CA ALA A 665 31.38 -17.86 -42.09
C ALA A 665 32.27 -16.60 -42.05
N ASP A 666 32.49 -15.96 -43.20
CA ASP A 666 33.26 -14.71 -43.31
C ASP A 666 32.37 -13.49 -43.01
N CYS A 667 32.36 -13.07 -41.74
CA CYS A 667 31.55 -11.96 -41.24
C CYS A 667 32.27 -11.17 -40.14
N ARG A 668 31.78 -9.97 -39.84
CA ARG A 668 32.35 -9.07 -38.83
C ARG A 668 31.39 -8.89 -37.66
N PHE A 669 31.94 -8.80 -36.44
CA PHE A 669 31.16 -8.52 -35.23
C PHE A 669 31.78 -7.41 -34.41
N MET A 670 30.95 -6.47 -33.95
CA MET A 670 31.38 -5.30 -33.16
C MET A 670 30.44 -5.08 -31.98
N VAL A 671 31.01 -4.71 -30.82
CA VAL A 671 30.21 -4.24 -29.68
C VAL A 671 29.79 -2.81 -29.98
N MET A 672 28.49 -2.56 -30.11
CA MET A 672 27.97 -1.25 -30.51
C MET A 672 26.51 -1.09 -30.07
N ASP A 673 26.11 0.15 -29.80
CA ASP A 673 24.74 0.50 -29.45
C ASP A 673 23.87 0.58 -30.71
N ALA A 674 22.74 -0.11 -30.71
CA ALA A 674 21.76 -0.08 -31.80
C ALA A 674 21.08 1.29 -31.96
N GLU A 675 21.04 2.09 -30.89
CA GLU A 675 20.52 3.47 -30.89
C GLU A 675 21.55 4.50 -31.32
N ALA A 676 22.83 4.14 -31.42
CA ALA A 676 23.91 5.04 -31.83
C ALA A 676 25.04 4.27 -32.55
N PRO A 677 24.74 3.67 -33.72
CA PRO A 677 25.73 2.92 -34.48
C PRO A 677 26.84 3.83 -35.03
N ASP A 678 28.09 3.54 -34.69
CA ASP A 678 29.30 4.26 -35.13
C ASP A 678 29.71 3.85 -36.56
N PHE A 679 28.81 4.15 -37.49
CA PHE A 679 28.99 3.97 -38.93
C PHE A 679 28.68 5.28 -39.67
N PRO A 680 29.40 5.59 -40.76
CA PRO A 680 29.03 6.66 -41.66
C PRO A 680 27.61 6.54 -42.20
N ASP A 681 27.03 7.69 -42.56
CA ASP A 681 25.76 7.74 -43.27
C ASP A 681 25.83 6.92 -44.57
N GLU A 682 24.71 6.28 -44.93
CA GLU A 682 24.55 5.61 -46.22
C GLU A 682 25.60 4.50 -46.52
N GLU A 683 26.00 3.75 -45.49
CA GLU A 683 27.01 2.71 -45.62
C GLU A 683 26.46 1.36 -46.11
N PHE A 684 25.23 1.00 -45.69
CA PHE A 684 24.66 -0.34 -45.87
C PHE A 684 23.54 -0.38 -46.91
N ASP A 685 23.46 -1.49 -47.65
CA ASP A 685 22.38 -1.75 -48.61
C ASP A 685 21.14 -2.35 -47.93
N VAL A 686 21.35 -3.10 -46.83
CA VAL A 686 20.30 -3.76 -46.06
C VAL A 686 20.58 -3.63 -44.57
N ILE A 687 19.53 -3.38 -43.78
CA ILE A 687 19.53 -3.55 -42.33
C ILE A 687 18.58 -4.69 -41.97
N VAL A 688 19.04 -5.62 -41.15
CA VAL A 688 18.21 -6.71 -40.59
C VAL A 688 18.26 -6.65 -39.07
N SER A 689 17.14 -6.96 -38.42
CA SER A 689 17.03 -7.06 -36.96
C SER A 689 16.04 -8.16 -36.60
N ARG A 690 16.29 -8.87 -35.48
CA ARG A 690 15.40 -9.90 -34.94
C ARG A 690 15.26 -9.74 -33.43
N ASN A 691 14.03 -9.59 -32.94
CA ASN A 691 13.69 -9.56 -31.51
C ASN A 691 14.50 -8.53 -30.71
N LEU A 692 14.83 -7.39 -31.32
CA LEU A 692 15.63 -6.34 -30.69
C LEU A 692 14.77 -5.18 -30.20
N THR A 693 13.81 -4.72 -31.00
CA THR A 693 13.13 -3.42 -30.83
C THR A 693 12.46 -3.29 -29.48
N TRP A 694 11.90 -4.39 -28.96
CA TRP A 694 11.24 -4.42 -27.65
C TRP A 694 12.21 -4.23 -26.48
N THR A 695 13.52 -4.38 -26.70
CA THR A 695 14.56 -4.17 -25.69
C THR A 695 15.20 -2.77 -25.77
N LEU A 696 14.85 -1.96 -26.77
CA LEU A 696 15.44 -0.63 -26.97
C LEU A 696 14.78 0.43 -26.08
N PRO A 697 15.55 1.13 -25.23
CA PRO A 697 15.05 2.30 -24.51
C PRO A 697 14.46 3.41 -25.38
N ASP A 698 15.05 3.67 -26.55
CA ASP A 698 14.59 4.67 -27.51
C ASP A 698 14.51 4.07 -28.92
N ALA A 699 13.47 3.27 -29.14
CA ALA A 699 13.23 2.60 -30.42
C ALA A 699 13.00 3.56 -31.60
N GLU A 700 12.42 4.75 -31.36
CA GLU A 700 12.22 5.76 -32.42
C GLU A 700 13.57 6.33 -32.88
N HIS A 701 14.45 6.68 -31.94
CA HIS A 701 15.80 7.11 -32.27
C HIS A 701 16.62 6.03 -32.97
N ALA A 702 16.51 4.77 -32.53
CA ALA A 702 17.14 3.65 -33.24
C ALA A 702 16.68 3.57 -34.70
N TYR A 703 15.38 3.68 -34.99
CA TYR A 703 14.90 3.70 -36.37
C TYR A 703 15.50 4.85 -37.18
N GLN A 704 15.61 6.06 -36.61
CA GLN A 704 16.27 7.19 -37.27
C GLN A 704 17.72 6.86 -37.64
N GLU A 705 18.50 6.32 -36.70
CA GLU A 705 19.89 5.95 -36.92
C GLU A 705 20.05 4.80 -37.92
N TRP A 706 19.15 3.83 -37.91
CA TRP A 706 19.13 2.75 -38.90
C TRP A 706 18.89 3.32 -40.29
N PHE A 707 17.92 4.23 -40.45
CA PHE A 707 17.70 4.90 -41.73
C PHE A 707 18.84 5.86 -42.11
N ARG A 708 19.57 6.44 -41.16
CA ARG A 708 20.78 7.24 -41.43
C ARG A 708 21.87 6.41 -42.12
N VAL A 709 22.21 5.26 -41.54
CA VAL A 709 23.28 4.38 -42.07
C VAL A 709 22.85 3.56 -43.30
N LEU A 710 21.56 3.52 -43.61
CA LEU A 710 21.03 2.87 -44.81
C LEU A 710 21.23 3.77 -46.05
N LYS A 711 21.65 3.18 -47.17
CA LYS A 711 21.77 3.89 -48.46
C LYS A 711 20.41 4.34 -49.00
N PRO A 712 20.35 5.40 -49.83
CA PRO A 712 19.17 5.72 -50.62
C PRO A 712 18.73 4.51 -51.46
N GLY A 713 17.46 4.12 -51.34
CA GLY A 713 16.92 2.89 -51.94
C GLY A 713 17.31 1.57 -51.26
N GLY A 714 18.07 1.62 -50.16
CA GLY A 714 18.33 0.46 -49.29
C GLY A 714 17.08 0.04 -48.50
N VAL A 715 17.11 -1.17 -47.94
CA VAL A 715 15.94 -1.77 -47.27
C VAL A 715 16.22 -2.18 -45.83
N MET A 716 15.22 -2.01 -44.97
CA MET A 716 15.18 -2.50 -43.60
C MET A 716 14.21 -3.68 -43.50
N ILE A 717 14.66 -4.75 -42.84
CA ILE A 717 13.87 -5.94 -42.54
C ILE A 717 13.93 -6.16 -41.02
N ASN A 718 12.90 -5.71 -40.30
CA ASN A 718 12.82 -5.86 -38.85
C ASN A 718 11.80 -6.94 -38.48
N LEU A 719 12.23 -8.00 -37.80
CA LEU A 719 11.38 -9.11 -37.38
C LEU A 719 11.21 -9.09 -35.87
N ASP A 720 10.00 -8.78 -35.41
CA ASP A 720 9.74 -8.57 -33.98
C ASP A 720 8.33 -9.03 -33.60
N ALA A 721 8.00 -8.90 -32.32
CA ALA A 721 6.67 -9.20 -31.81
C ALA A 721 6.20 -8.16 -30.79
N ASN A 722 4.92 -8.20 -30.42
CA ASN A 722 4.40 -7.34 -29.36
C ASN A 722 4.69 -7.90 -27.97
N TYR A 723 5.98 -7.94 -27.62
CA TYR A 723 6.48 -8.51 -26.37
C TYR A 723 6.03 -7.74 -25.12
N GLY A 724 5.74 -6.43 -25.24
CA GLY A 724 5.23 -5.61 -24.14
C GLY A 724 3.89 -6.12 -23.58
N ALA A 725 3.03 -6.67 -24.45
CA ALA A 725 1.73 -7.21 -24.08
C ALA A 725 1.74 -8.68 -23.62
N ALA A 726 2.87 -9.39 -23.75
CA ALA A 726 3.01 -10.79 -23.35
C ALA A 726 3.51 -10.89 -21.90
N ASP A 727 3.01 -11.85 -21.12
CA ASP A 727 3.55 -12.17 -19.79
C ASP A 727 4.60 -13.28 -19.93
N PHE A 728 5.86 -13.00 -19.62
CA PHE A 728 6.94 -13.98 -19.75
C PHE A 728 7.00 -14.99 -18.60
N ALA A 729 6.27 -14.74 -17.51
CA ALA A 729 6.18 -15.67 -16.37
C ALA A 729 5.10 -16.75 -16.58
N ASP A 730 4.20 -16.60 -17.55
CA ASP A 730 3.18 -17.60 -17.88
C ASP A 730 3.73 -18.65 -18.84
N THR A 731 4.14 -19.80 -18.29
CA THR A 731 4.67 -20.94 -19.07
C THR A 731 3.66 -22.06 -19.26
N ALA A 732 2.37 -21.86 -18.97
CA ALA A 732 1.37 -22.95 -18.91
C ALA A 732 1.18 -23.69 -20.25
N ASP A 733 1.41 -23.01 -21.37
CA ASP A 733 1.20 -23.54 -22.73
C ASP A 733 2.51 -23.84 -23.50
N LEU A 734 3.66 -23.79 -22.82
CA LEU A 734 4.98 -24.04 -23.42
C LEU A 734 5.40 -25.52 -23.34
N PRO A 735 6.15 -26.05 -24.33
CA PRO A 735 6.73 -27.39 -24.24
C PRO A 735 7.65 -27.55 -23.02
N GLU A 736 7.68 -28.73 -22.37
CA GLU A 736 8.52 -28.97 -21.17
C GLU A 736 10.02 -28.68 -21.40
N ASN A 737 10.50 -28.80 -22.64
CA ASN A 737 11.87 -28.52 -23.05
C ASN A 737 12.09 -27.07 -23.54
N HIS A 738 11.12 -26.18 -23.37
CA HIS A 738 11.23 -24.79 -23.79
C HIS A 738 12.23 -23.99 -22.94
N ALA A 739 12.96 -23.08 -23.56
CA ALA A 739 14.00 -22.26 -22.91
C ALA A 739 13.51 -21.39 -21.74
N HIS A 740 12.19 -21.23 -21.55
CA HIS A 740 11.62 -20.52 -20.39
C HIS A 740 11.59 -21.37 -19.11
N HIS A 741 11.58 -22.71 -19.21
CA HIS A 741 11.64 -23.61 -18.06
C HIS A 741 13.06 -23.78 -17.48
N GLN A 742 14.08 -23.24 -18.16
CA GLN A 742 15.49 -23.34 -17.76
C GLN A 742 16.02 -22.06 -17.07
N ILE A 743 15.16 -21.05 -16.87
CA ILE A 743 15.51 -19.76 -16.26
C ILE A 743 15.11 -19.76 -14.78
N GLN A 744 15.96 -19.26 -13.88
CA GLN A 744 15.62 -19.05 -12.47
C GLN A 744 14.56 -17.95 -12.29
N ASP A 745 13.63 -18.11 -11.35
CA ASP A 745 12.52 -17.17 -11.07
C ASP A 745 12.99 -15.71 -10.90
N GLU A 746 14.14 -15.51 -10.25
CA GLU A 746 14.75 -14.18 -10.05
C GLU A 746 15.12 -13.48 -11.36
N LEU A 747 15.65 -14.24 -12.34
CA LEU A 747 16.04 -13.71 -13.64
C LEU A 747 14.81 -13.39 -14.52
N MET A 748 13.73 -14.15 -14.34
CA MET A 748 12.45 -13.90 -15.02
C MET A 748 11.82 -12.59 -14.50
N GLN A 749 11.87 -12.38 -13.18
CA GLN A 749 11.40 -11.14 -12.57
C GLN A 749 12.22 -9.93 -13.03
N GLU A 750 13.55 -10.08 -13.14
CA GLU A 750 14.44 -9.05 -13.67
C GLU A 750 14.12 -8.71 -15.13
N CYS A 751 13.82 -9.71 -15.97
CA CYS A 751 13.38 -9.51 -17.36
C CYS A 751 12.06 -8.72 -17.44
N GLU A 752 11.07 -9.08 -16.63
CA GLU A 752 9.80 -8.35 -16.55
C GLU A 752 9.99 -6.91 -16.06
N ASP A 753 10.87 -6.70 -15.09
CA ASP A 753 11.16 -5.36 -14.55
C ASP A 753 11.90 -4.50 -15.59
N ILE A 754 12.85 -5.06 -16.35
CA ILE A 754 13.49 -4.36 -17.48
C ILE A 754 12.45 -4.03 -18.55
N LYS A 755 11.65 -5.01 -18.98
CA LYS A 755 10.61 -4.84 -20.00
C LYS A 755 9.65 -3.72 -19.64
N ARG A 756 9.21 -3.65 -18.38
CA ARG A 756 8.30 -2.60 -17.87
C ARG A 756 8.91 -1.20 -17.84
N GLN A 757 10.24 -1.08 -17.83
CA GLN A 757 10.94 0.20 -17.84
C GLN A 757 11.18 0.73 -19.26
N LEU A 758 10.88 -0.04 -20.30
CA LEU A 758 11.10 0.35 -21.69
C LEU A 758 9.81 0.95 -22.28
N PRO A 759 9.83 2.20 -22.80
CA PRO A 759 8.66 2.87 -23.37
C PRO A 759 7.98 2.05 -24.45
N ILE A 760 8.77 1.34 -25.25
CA ILE A 760 8.28 0.50 -26.35
C ILE A 760 7.30 -0.59 -25.91
N SER A 761 7.40 -1.06 -24.66
CA SER A 761 6.52 -2.07 -24.08
C SER A 761 5.12 -1.54 -23.75
N SER A 762 4.93 -0.23 -23.70
CA SER A 762 3.63 0.40 -23.44
C SER A 762 2.78 0.56 -24.71
N PHE A 763 3.37 0.41 -25.89
CA PHE A 763 2.70 0.60 -27.17
C PHE A 763 2.19 -0.71 -27.80
N LEU A 764 1.10 -0.61 -28.56
CA LEU A 764 0.58 -1.72 -29.35
C LEU A 764 1.40 -1.90 -30.63
N ARG A 765 2.12 -3.02 -30.76
CA ARG A 765 2.94 -3.34 -31.94
C ARG A 765 2.23 -4.33 -32.87
N PRO A 766 2.25 -4.13 -34.22
CA PRO A 766 3.05 -3.16 -34.97
C PRO A 766 2.38 -1.79 -35.25
N ALA A 767 1.28 -1.43 -34.59
CA ALA A 767 0.60 -0.15 -34.85
C ALA A 767 1.52 1.06 -34.59
N TRP A 768 2.28 1.02 -33.50
CA TRP A 768 3.30 2.04 -33.19
C TRP A 768 4.41 2.13 -34.24
N ASP A 769 4.82 1.00 -34.84
CA ASP A 769 5.84 1.03 -35.90
C ASP A 769 5.37 1.80 -37.12
N LEU A 770 4.11 1.57 -37.51
CA LEU A 770 3.50 2.23 -38.66
C LEU A 770 3.49 3.74 -38.46
N GLU A 771 3.07 4.19 -37.28
CA GLU A 771 3.03 5.62 -36.94
C GLU A 771 4.43 6.22 -36.92
N THR A 772 5.38 5.53 -36.28
CA THR A 772 6.76 6.00 -36.13
C THR A 772 7.48 6.08 -37.47
N LEU A 773 7.40 5.05 -38.31
CA LEU A 773 7.98 5.05 -39.65
C LEU A 773 7.41 6.18 -40.51
N SER A 774 6.11 6.43 -40.42
CA SER A 774 5.46 7.56 -41.13
C SER A 774 5.99 8.90 -40.62
N ARG A 775 6.16 9.05 -39.30
CA ARG A 775 6.61 10.29 -38.65
C ARG A 775 8.06 10.63 -38.98
N ILE A 776 8.95 9.63 -39.02
CA ILE A 776 10.35 9.83 -39.42
C ILE A 776 10.52 9.97 -40.94
N GLY A 777 9.42 9.98 -41.70
CA GLY A 777 9.40 10.32 -43.11
C GLY A 777 9.62 9.15 -44.06
N VAL A 778 9.41 7.90 -43.65
CA VAL A 778 9.51 6.73 -44.54
C VAL A 778 8.19 6.53 -45.29
N GLU A 779 8.25 6.53 -46.62
CA GLU A 779 7.05 6.46 -47.48
C GLU A 779 6.76 5.05 -47.99
N GLU A 780 7.77 4.18 -48.10
CA GLU A 780 7.63 2.83 -48.67
C GLU A 780 7.90 1.78 -47.60
N PHE A 781 6.83 1.29 -46.94
CA PHE A 781 6.91 0.21 -45.96
C PHE A 781 5.70 -0.72 -46.01
N SER A 782 5.85 -1.95 -45.50
CA SER A 782 4.79 -2.95 -45.41
C SER A 782 5.00 -3.89 -44.22
N PHE A 783 3.93 -4.56 -43.81
CA PHE A 783 3.93 -5.47 -42.66
C PHE A 783 3.44 -6.86 -43.07
N ASP A 784 4.09 -7.90 -42.55
CA ASP A 784 3.67 -9.29 -42.71
C ASP A 784 3.42 -9.92 -41.33
N LEU A 785 2.15 -10.00 -40.96
CA LEU A 785 1.69 -10.60 -39.70
C LEU A 785 1.65 -12.15 -39.73
N GLY A 786 1.96 -12.76 -40.88
CA GLY A 786 1.88 -14.19 -41.10
C GLY A 786 3.22 -14.92 -40.93
N ILE A 787 4.32 -14.20 -40.74
CA ILE A 787 5.67 -14.76 -40.70
C ILE A 787 5.84 -15.84 -39.64
N SER A 788 5.26 -15.64 -38.45
CA SER A 788 5.35 -16.60 -37.34
C SER A 788 4.86 -18.00 -37.73
N LYS A 789 3.76 -18.08 -38.50
CA LYS A 789 3.17 -19.36 -38.93
C LYS A 789 3.99 -20.09 -39.99
N ARG A 790 4.86 -19.37 -40.72
CA ARG A 790 5.71 -19.93 -41.76
C ARG A 790 7.06 -20.40 -41.22
N ILE A 791 7.55 -19.75 -40.17
CA ILE A 791 8.78 -20.14 -39.48
C ILE A 791 8.48 -21.28 -38.50
N TYR A 792 7.54 -21.06 -37.58
CA TYR A 792 7.23 -21.95 -36.47
C TYR A 792 6.05 -22.88 -36.82
N ILE A 793 6.29 -23.78 -37.78
CA ILE A 793 5.31 -24.79 -38.22
C ILE A 793 5.07 -25.84 -37.11
N GLU A 794 6.12 -26.12 -36.33
CA GLU A 794 6.13 -27.11 -35.25
C GLU A 794 6.40 -26.39 -33.92
N LYS A 795 5.80 -26.88 -32.83
CA LYS A 795 6.07 -26.39 -31.47
C LYS A 795 7.25 -27.18 -30.88
N ASP A 796 8.46 -26.82 -31.29
CA ASP A 796 9.72 -27.38 -30.80
C ASP A 796 10.38 -26.47 -29.73
N GLU A 797 11.62 -26.77 -29.35
CA GLU A 797 12.41 -26.01 -28.37
C GLU A 797 12.74 -24.56 -28.79
N PHE A 798 12.54 -24.21 -30.07
CA PHE A 798 12.78 -22.87 -30.63
C PHE A 798 11.48 -22.08 -30.84
N TYR A 799 10.32 -22.68 -30.57
CA TYR A 799 9.00 -22.10 -30.82
C TYR A 799 8.81 -20.76 -30.09
N ASN A 800 8.47 -19.70 -30.81
CA ASN A 800 8.11 -18.43 -30.17
C ASN A 800 6.59 -18.40 -29.90
N PRO A 801 6.15 -18.33 -28.63
CA PRO A 801 4.73 -18.27 -28.30
C PRO A 801 4.07 -16.93 -28.69
N THR A 802 4.86 -15.85 -28.77
CA THR A 802 4.34 -14.54 -29.15
C THR A 802 4.36 -14.42 -30.68
N PRO A 803 3.20 -14.20 -31.34
CA PRO A 803 3.16 -14.11 -32.79
C PRO A 803 4.07 -13.00 -33.33
N MET A 804 5.08 -13.40 -34.10
CA MET A 804 5.99 -12.46 -34.77
C MET A 804 5.35 -11.84 -36.01
N PHE A 805 5.73 -10.61 -36.30
CA PHE A 805 5.48 -9.90 -37.54
C PHE A 805 6.81 -9.44 -38.17
N LEU A 806 6.79 -9.23 -39.48
CA LEU A 806 7.91 -8.64 -40.22
C LEU A 806 7.53 -7.23 -40.67
N ILE A 807 8.46 -6.29 -40.49
CA ILE A 807 8.41 -4.93 -41.01
C ILE A 807 9.41 -4.84 -42.14
N PHE A 808 8.93 -4.54 -43.34
CA PHE A 808 9.76 -4.18 -44.47
C PHE A 808 9.64 -2.68 -44.69
N ALA A 809 10.76 -1.99 -44.84
CA ALA A 809 10.77 -0.57 -45.18
C ALA A 809 11.92 -0.22 -46.11
N LYS A 810 11.76 0.81 -46.92
CA LYS A 810 12.73 1.23 -47.93
C LYS A 810 12.99 2.72 -47.83
N LYS A 811 14.27 3.10 -47.75
CA LYS A 811 14.68 4.52 -47.73
C LYS A 811 14.47 5.12 -49.11
N GLN A 812 13.94 6.33 -49.17
CA GLN A 812 13.76 7.06 -50.42
C GLN A 812 15.11 7.30 -51.13
N ARG A 813 15.04 7.54 -52.45
CA ARG A 813 16.20 7.76 -53.31
C ARG A 813 16.65 9.21 -53.33
#